data_AF-A0A858U707-F1
#
_entry.id   AF-A0A858U707-F1
#
_cell.length_a   1.000
_cell.length_b   1.000
_cell.length_c   1.000
_cell.angle_alpha   90.00
_cell.angle_beta   90.00
_cell.angle_gamma   90.00
#
_symmetry.space_group_name_H-M   'P 1'
#
loop_
_entity.id
_entity.type
_entity.pdbx_description
1 polymer ?
#
loop_
_entity_poly.entity_id
_entity_poly.type
_entity_poly.pdbx_seq_one_letter_code
_entity_poly.pdbx_strand_id
1 'polypeptide(L)'
;MKNTTNNTNKAKLKWILTIFSTIAIFVFLITGICFGFLTKNKNAVNSQESKIVLKIKNSNNQNLANTDSVSNNHVFESTREYLTVQKINTESQVDLSNDSLVITTPNVTSDKDNDRLIDSLTTKPYLTFTDKNGTPLFYKNNFVAPNTNKSVTLEKFIKGDARDFSISLKNKPAEWNTGASTGTIALNLTDQGNQSWLDLKNYLPFSYGEKLYVWLNLQEFIKRAKTEYPDQWKQSGENPVNFAFIGNSNKPQEYTEPSSNPKEKPNKITKPPVLKEGDLKSGKYLIFEANSPFWLDSQRFGENKIFIKNQNNVLSDKELAAKINFAYDSFELEKITSYYTSTKSLSIYKLTIIATIILTILSVILMIKNRLLGLVTSGLIGLNILVITALMISFGAIITPLFVTSLLLVTIISFALINATMRKFNREVKKGITVTKSMNKAQKLNFVNSLDITFILFSLGLLVLYLGSYFTTSIAAIVILGSLSSTLLINLIANGLFSLISQMEYFNKKPFLLASTMKTKELSFTVVSKRWHSIVIFGFITIAMLISLFIYGIDFTRSLGLSSELFQHQEWFITSPQLSMDQAKQLQQILITDYKNIEIFNTSINNNSVLLRIIGQDITNNVLMDKLSKVAFINELEFTQLLKNSNGFLIQLGWSILPIFAFSILVFLYLTFRYTWVSGVVFVVKAFLINLILTALLIAFKLPFNSNIISVYFISYALIITNHLLSTGEIHSLVHSDTKLNNYIFTDDEIQGINVIYSRNRFKNLVFICLFTLLMSIPLLAFANTFDINTVLQLLLTGASILLFDSLIGSRLWIWLFKLKNKNKQKRIETYYWNSSKLEEQEFLSINNFNK
;
A
#
# COMPACT_ATOMS: atom_id res chain seq x y z
N MET A 1 6.12 55.02 -28.55
CA MET A 1 5.65 53.89 -29.39
C MET A 1 6.34 52.54 -29.10
N LYS A 2 7.68 52.46 -28.97
CA LYS A 2 8.37 51.17 -28.67
C LYS A 2 8.01 50.52 -27.32
N ASN A 3 7.74 51.33 -26.28
CA ASN A 3 7.31 50.81 -24.97
C ASN A 3 5.84 50.36 -24.94
N THR A 4 4.97 50.97 -25.75
CA THR A 4 3.56 50.58 -25.85
C THR A 4 3.39 49.30 -26.68
N THR A 5 4.17 49.10 -27.75
CA THR A 5 4.19 47.84 -28.51
C THR A 5 4.80 46.67 -27.72
N ASN A 6 5.83 46.92 -26.91
CA ASN A 6 6.39 45.87 -26.03
C ASN A 6 5.42 45.44 -24.92
N ASN A 7 4.64 46.37 -24.35
CA ASN A 7 3.64 46.04 -23.33
C ASN A 7 2.42 45.30 -23.91
N THR A 8 1.97 45.66 -25.12
CA THR A 8 0.86 44.95 -25.78
C THR A 8 1.28 43.54 -26.23
N ASN A 9 2.51 43.35 -26.73
CA ASN A 9 3.04 42.03 -27.06
C ASN A 9 3.19 41.14 -25.81
N LYS A 10 3.67 41.68 -24.69
CA LYS A 10 3.71 40.96 -23.40
C LYS A 10 2.31 40.59 -22.90
N ALA A 11 1.31 41.47 -23.04
CA ALA A 11 -0.06 41.17 -22.65
C ALA A 11 -0.69 40.07 -23.52
N LYS A 12 -0.47 40.11 -24.85
CA LYS A 12 -0.92 39.07 -25.78
C LYS A 12 -0.27 37.70 -25.49
N LEU A 13 1.04 37.68 -25.25
CA LEU A 13 1.78 36.47 -24.87
C LEU A 13 1.20 35.84 -23.58
N LYS A 14 0.89 36.66 -22.57
CA LYS A 14 0.27 36.19 -21.31
C LYS A 14 -1.10 35.58 -21.53
N TRP A 15 -1.93 36.16 -22.40
CA TRP A 15 -3.23 35.60 -22.79
C TRP A 15 -3.08 34.25 -23.48
N ILE A 16 -2.19 34.17 -24.48
CA ILE A 16 -1.90 32.92 -25.22
C ILE A 16 -1.42 31.84 -24.26
N LEU A 17 -0.42 32.14 -23.41
CA LEU A 17 0.11 31.18 -22.44
C LEU A 17 -0.95 30.69 -21.45
N THR A 18 -1.83 31.59 -20.97
CA THR A 18 -2.88 31.22 -20.01
C THR A 18 -3.94 30.33 -20.65
N ILE A 19 -4.43 30.70 -21.84
CA ILE A 19 -5.42 29.92 -22.58
C ILE A 19 -4.83 28.56 -22.95
N PHE A 20 -3.63 28.55 -23.55
CA PHE A 20 -2.96 27.32 -23.96
C PHE A 20 -2.71 26.39 -22.78
N SER A 21 -2.21 26.90 -21.65
CA SER A 21 -1.96 26.08 -20.46
C SER A 21 -3.25 25.55 -19.84
N THR A 22 -4.33 26.33 -19.84
CA THR A 22 -5.64 25.88 -19.35
C THR A 22 -6.21 24.79 -20.26
N ILE A 23 -6.17 24.99 -21.58
CA ILE A 23 -6.60 23.99 -22.56
C ILE A 23 -5.75 22.72 -22.44
N ALA A 24 -4.42 22.85 -22.30
CA ALA A 24 -3.52 21.72 -22.14
C ALA A 24 -3.88 20.87 -20.90
N ILE A 25 -4.26 21.48 -19.77
CA ILE A 25 -4.74 20.76 -18.59
C ILE A 25 -5.99 19.94 -18.92
N PHE A 26 -6.98 20.53 -19.59
CA PHE A 26 -8.21 19.82 -19.96
C PHE A 26 -7.98 18.75 -21.03
N VAL A 27 -7.14 19.02 -22.04
CA VAL A 27 -6.77 18.05 -23.06
C VAL A 27 -6.05 16.86 -22.43
N PHE A 28 -5.08 17.11 -21.55
CA PHE A 28 -4.36 16.04 -20.82
C PHE A 28 -5.27 15.22 -19.92
N LEU A 29 -6.27 15.87 -19.29
CA LEU A 29 -7.32 15.18 -18.54
C LEU A 29 -8.14 14.26 -19.45
N ILE A 30 -8.64 14.78 -20.58
CA ILE A 30 -9.47 14.01 -21.51
C ILE A 30 -8.67 12.86 -22.12
N THR A 31 -7.46 13.10 -22.62
CA THR A 31 -6.62 12.06 -23.21
C THR A 31 -6.15 11.04 -22.18
N GLY A 32 -5.76 11.46 -20.97
CA GLY A 32 -5.35 10.54 -19.92
C GLY A 32 -6.49 9.66 -19.41
N ILE A 33 -7.71 10.19 -19.31
CA ILE A 33 -8.91 9.39 -18.98
C ILE A 33 -9.21 8.41 -20.12
N CYS A 34 -9.25 8.88 -21.38
CA CYS A 34 -9.58 8.03 -22.52
C CYS A 34 -8.53 6.94 -22.79
N PHE A 35 -7.23 7.25 -22.75
CA PHE A 35 -6.18 6.26 -23.04
C PHE A 35 -5.83 5.38 -21.83
N GLY A 36 -5.82 5.94 -20.62
CA GLY A 36 -5.39 5.21 -19.41
C GLY A 36 -6.43 4.19 -18.93
N PHE A 37 -7.71 4.56 -18.90
CA PHE A 37 -8.77 3.69 -18.37
C PHE A 37 -9.34 2.71 -19.40
N LEU A 38 -9.41 3.05 -20.69
CA LEU A 38 -10.02 2.17 -21.70
C LEU A 38 -9.09 1.06 -22.21
N THR A 39 -7.77 1.27 -22.21
CA THR A 39 -6.82 0.31 -22.82
C THR A 39 -6.46 -0.86 -21.89
N LYS A 40 -6.33 -0.63 -20.58
CA LYS A 40 -6.09 -1.70 -19.59
C LYS A 40 -7.35 -2.46 -19.15
N ASN A 41 -8.53 -1.82 -19.18
CA ASN A 41 -9.76 -2.47 -18.72
C ASN A 41 -10.26 -3.59 -19.64
N LYS A 42 -9.84 -3.67 -20.91
CA LYS A 42 -10.22 -4.80 -21.78
C LYS A 42 -9.72 -6.16 -21.25
N ASN A 43 -8.62 -6.19 -20.51
CA ASN A 43 -8.07 -7.42 -19.94
C ASN A 43 -8.55 -7.68 -18.49
N ALA A 44 -9.13 -6.67 -17.82
CA ALA A 44 -9.62 -6.76 -16.44
C ALA A 44 -11.08 -7.22 -16.34
N VAL A 45 -11.77 -7.45 -17.46
CA VAL A 45 -13.22 -7.80 -17.46
C VAL A 45 -13.49 -9.17 -16.82
N ASN A 46 -12.50 -10.08 -16.83
CA ASN A 46 -12.63 -11.46 -16.34
C ASN A 46 -11.68 -11.82 -15.18
N SER A 47 -10.90 -10.87 -14.66
CA SER A 47 -10.01 -11.13 -13.51
C SER A 47 -10.84 -11.36 -12.25
N GLN A 48 -10.60 -12.48 -11.56
CA GLN A 48 -11.13 -12.76 -10.23
C GLN A 48 -9.98 -12.75 -9.20
N GLU A 49 -10.29 -12.42 -7.95
CA GLU A 49 -9.37 -12.58 -6.84
C GLU A 49 -9.52 -14.02 -6.33
N SER A 50 -8.42 -14.76 -6.25
CA SER A 50 -8.44 -16.12 -5.68
C SER A 50 -7.92 -16.09 -4.25
N LYS A 51 -8.60 -16.80 -3.36
CA LYS A 51 -8.20 -17.03 -1.99
C LYS A 51 -7.90 -18.50 -1.80
N ILE A 52 -6.62 -18.79 -1.53
CA ILE A 52 -6.09 -20.11 -1.31
C ILE A 52 -5.82 -20.25 0.19
N VAL A 53 -6.35 -21.29 0.81
CA VAL A 53 -6.13 -21.60 2.21
C VAL A 53 -5.27 -22.85 2.29
N LEU A 54 -4.09 -22.73 2.90
CA LEU A 54 -3.11 -23.80 3.05
C LEU A 54 -2.90 -24.11 4.53
N LYS A 55 -2.88 -25.39 4.93
CA LYS A 55 -2.49 -25.84 6.27
C LYS A 55 -0.98 -25.94 6.37
N ILE A 56 -0.42 -25.41 7.45
CA ILE A 56 0.97 -25.57 7.83
C ILE A 56 1.12 -26.94 8.51
N LYS A 57 1.99 -27.78 7.97
CA LYS A 57 2.45 -29.00 8.62
C LYS A 57 3.95 -28.90 8.87
N ASN A 58 4.41 -29.43 9.99
CA ASN A 58 5.84 -29.68 10.15
C ASN A 58 6.27 -30.68 9.08
N SER A 59 7.45 -30.47 8.50
CA SER A 59 7.91 -31.43 7.50
C SER A 59 8.22 -32.77 8.18
N ASN A 60 7.69 -33.85 7.62
CA ASN A 60 8.00 -35.20 8.07
C ASN A 60 9.34 -35.71 7.49
N ASN A 61 10.06 -34.85 6.76
CA ASN A 61 11.25 -35.24 6.04
C ASN A 61 12.48 -35.29 6.96
N GLN A 62 12.93 -36.50 7.26
CA GLN A 62 14.13 -36.77 8.05
C GLN A 62 15.43 -36.37 7.32
N ASN A 63 15.38 -36.05 6.03
CA ASN A 63 16.56 -35.66 5.24
C ASN A 63 16.90 -34.16 5.35
N LEU A 64 16.04 -33.33 5.96
CA LEU A 64 16.34 -31.92 6.20
C LEU A 64 17.19 -31.76 7.46
N ALA A 65 18.18 -30.86 7.42
CA ALA A 65 19.19 -30.69 8.47
C ALA A 65 18.61 -30.23 9.82
N ASN A 66 17.37 -29.76 9.85
CA ASN A 66 16.67 -29.43 11.08
C ASN A 66 15.18 -29.79 11.00
N THR A 67 14.73 -30.71 11.86
CA THR A 67 13.33 -31.11 12.01
C THR A 67 12.62 -30.37 13.15
N ASP A 68 13.27 -29.38 13.76
CA ASP A 68 12.67 -28.58 14.83
C ASP A 68 11.39 -27.90 14.37
N SER A 69 10.43 -27.78 15.28
CA SER A 69 9.15 -27.11 15.03
C SER A 69 9.39 -25.68 14.55
N VAL A 70 9.03 -25.40 13.29
CA VAL A 70 9.17 -24.07 12.71
C VAL A 70 8.09 -23.17 13.28
N SER A 71 8.47 -21.97 13.71
CA SER A 71 7.47 -20.98 14.13
C SER A 71 6.59 -20.60 12.94
N ASN A 72 5.28 -20.49 13.14
CA ASN A 72 4.33 -20.12 12.08
C ASN A 72 4.68 -18.76 11.44
N ASN A 73 5.32 -17.85 12.20
CA ASN A 73 5.86 -16.59 11.68
C ASN A 73 7.00 -16.79 10.66
N HIS A 74 7.87 -17.77 10.88
CA HIS A 74 8.92 -18.10 9.91
C HIS A 74 8.33 -18.67 8.61
N VAL A 75 7.31 -19.53 8.73
CA VAL A 75 6.56 -20.07 7.58
C VAL A 75 5.91 -18.94 6.78
N PHE A 76 5.31 -17.97 7.46
CA PHE A 76 4.74 -16.77 6.87
C PHE A 76 5.78 -15.95 6.09
N GLU A 77 6.90 -15.57 6.71
CA GLU A 77 7.93 -14.75 6.07
C GLU A 77 8.57 -15.45 4.87
N SER A 78 8.86 -16.76 4.99
CA SER A 78 9.41 -17.55 3.89
C SER A 78 8.47 -17.64 2.69
N THR A 79 7.18 -17.92 2.95
CA THR A 79 6.16 -17.97 1.89
C THR A 79 5.96 -16.61 1.23
N ARG A 80 5.98 -15.53 2.03
CA ARG A 80 5.88 -14.16 1.54
C ARG A 80 7.07 -13.78 0.67
N GLU A 81 8.29 -14.09 1.09
CA GLU A 81 9.50 -13.82 0.32
C GLU A 81 9.47 -14.57 -1.02
N TYR A 82 9.11 -15.86 -1.00
CA TYR A 82 8.94 -16.68 -2.19
C TYR A 82 7.98 -16.06 -3.21
N LEU A 83 6.77 -15.68 -2.77
CA LEU A 83 5.74 -15.10 -3.65
C LEU A 83 6.11 -13.71 -4.16
N THR A 84 6.68 -12.86 -3.30
CA THR A 84 7.08 -11.49 -3.67
C THR A 84 8.14 -11.51 -4.76
N VAL A 85 9.09 -12.43 -4.65
CA VAL A 85 10.23 -12.50 -5.55
C VAL A 85 9.86 -13.18 -6.87
N GLN A 86 8.95 -14.17 -6.86
CA GLN A 86 8.60 -14.95 -8.06
C GLN A 86 7.99 -14.15 -9.22
N LYS A 87 7.52 -12.91 -9.01
CA LYS A 87 6.76 -12.09 -9.98
C LYS A 87 5.54 -12.80 -10.60
N ILE A 88 5.18 -14.00 -10.13
CA ILE A 88 4.06 -14.79 -10.67
C ILE A 88 2.74 -14.07 -10.43
N ASN A 89 2.66 -13.27 -9.37
CA ASN A 89 1.68 -12.21 -9.16
C ASN A 89 2.29 -11.27 -8.12
N THR A 90 2.86 -10.14 -8.54
CA THR A 90 3.57 -9.14 -7.69
C THR A 90 2.72 -8.54 -6.55
N GLU A 91 1.49 -8.99 -6.42
CA GLU A 91 0.41 -8.42 -5.61
C GLU A 91 -0.25 -9.46 -4.69
N SER A 92 0.30 -10.68 -4.60
CA SER A 92 -0.23 -11.75 -3.74
C SER A 92 -0.03 -11.40 -2.26
N GLN A 93 -1.11 -11.47 -1.48
CA GLN A 93 -1.10 -11.20 -0.05
C GLN A 93 -1.07 -12.53 0.70
N VAL A 94 -0.22 -12.64 1.71
CA VAL A 94 -0.19 -13.79 2.61
C VAL A 94 -0.67 -13.29 3.95
N ASP A 95 -1.60 -14.02 4.58
CA ASP A 95 -2.05 -13.82 5.94
C ASP A 95 -1.83 -15.11 6.73
N LEU A 96 -1.33 -14.99 7.96
CA LEU A 96 -1.14 -16.12 8.86
C LEU A 96 -2.36 -16.27 9.78
N SER A 97 -2.87 -17.50 9.88
CA SER A 97 -3.96 -17.85 10.77
C SER A 97 -3.67 -19.15 11.51
N ASN A 98 -3.08 -19.03 12.71
CA ASN A 98 -2.53 -20.14 13.50
C ASN A 98 -1.74 -21.12 12.63
N ASP A 99 -2.36 -22.25 12.28
CA ASP A 99 -1.75 -23.37 11.57
C ASP A 99 -2.09 -23.35 10.08
N SER A 100 -2.50 -22.21 9.55
CA SER A 100 -2.86 -22.04 8.16
C SER A 100 -2.37 -20.71 7.58
N LEU A 101 -2.05 -20.72 6.30
CA LEU A 101 -1.77 -19.53 5.50
C LEU A 101 -2.95 -19.28 4.57
N VAL A 102 -3.43 -18.04 4.55
CA VAL A 102 -4.39 -17.58 3.56
C VAL A 102 -3.63 -16.73 2.54
N ILE A 103 -3.61 -17.18 1.30
CA ILE A 103 -2.95 -16.50 0.20
C ILE A 103 -4.01 -15.92 -0.71
N THR A 104 -4.03 -14.61 -0.84
CA THR A 104 -4.94 -13.86 -1.69
C THR A 104 -4.19 -13.40 -2.92
N THR A 105 -4.54 -13.94 -4.09
CA THR A 105 -3.92 -13.58 -5.36
C THR A 105 -4.90 -12.80 -6.23
N PRO A 106 -4.60 -11.53 -6.55
CA PRO A 106 -5.41 -10.76 -7.48
C PRO A 106 -5.18 -11.21 -8.92
N ASN A 107 -6.19 -11.00 -9.77
CA ASN A 107 -6.09 -11.16 -11.23
C ASN A 107 -5.85 -12.58 -11.75
N VAL A 108 -6.43 -13.60 -11.10
CA VAL A 108 -6.44 -14.95 -11.65
C VAL A 108 -7.44 -15.01 -12.81
N THR A 109 -6.95 -15.41 -13.99
CA THR A 109 -7.71 -15.49 -15.24
C THR A 109 -8.17 -16.91 -15.58
N SER A 110 -7.52 -17.92 -15.00
CA SER A 110 -7.85 -19.33 -15.24
C SER A 110 -7.65 -20.20 -14.00
N ASP A 111 -8.48 -21.25 -13.87
CA ASP A 111 -8.32 -22.26 -12.80
C ASP A 111 -6.96 -22.96 -12.89
N LYS A 112 -6.45 -23.18 -14.10
CA LYS A 112 -5.13 -23.79 -14.35
C LYS A 112 -3.98 -22.98 -13.75
N ASP A 113 -4.08 -21.65 -13.78
CA ASP A 113 -3.04 -20.79 -13.20
C ASP A 113 -3.11 -20.78 -11.67
N ASN A 114 -4.32 -20.88 -11.10
CA ASN A 114 -4.51 -21.04 -9.66
C ASN A 114 -3.93 -22.37 -9.16
N ASP A 115 -4.24 -23.46 -9.85
CA ASP A 115 -3.73 -24.80 -9.50
C ASP A 115 -2.21 -24.86 -9.65
N ARG A 116 -1.63 -24.24 -10.68
CA ARG A 116 -0.16 -24.11 -10.81
C ARG A 116 0.46 -23.38 -9.63
N LEU A 117 -0.18 -22.32 -9.13
CA LEU A 117 0.31 -21.59 -7.97
C LEU A 117 0.24 -22.45 -6.71
N ILE A 118 -0.89 -23.12 -6.48
CA ILE A 118 -1.08 -24.04 -5.36
C ILE A 118 -0.03 -25.15 -5.41
N ASP A 119 0.13 -25.81 -6.56
CA ASP A 119 1.13 -26.85 -6.77
C ASP A 119 2.55 -26.32 -6.48
N SER A 120 2.87 -25.09 -6.89
CA SER A 120 4.19 -24.50 -6.64
C SER A 120 4.49 -24.24 -5.16
N LEU A 121 3.45 -24.09 -4.33
CA LEU A 121 3.54 -23.85 -2.89
C LEU A 121 3.53 -25.16 -2.09
N THR A 122 2.76 -26.16 -2.54
CA THR A 122 2.62 -27.46 -1.87
C THR A 122 3.78 -28.40 -2.21
N THR A 123 4.18 -28.47 -3.48
CA THR A 123 5.22 -29.44 -3.93
C THR A 123 6.65 -28.96 -3.72
N LYS A 124 6.86 -27.64 -3.59
CA LYS A 124 8.15 -26.95 -3.40
C LYS A 124 9.21 -27.23 -4.49
N PRO A 125 9.97 -26.22 -4.95
CA PRO A 125 10.93 -26.41 -6.04
C PRO A 125 12.31 -26.92 -5.56
N TYR A 126 12.44 -28.22 -5.31
CA TYR A 126 13.72 -28.82 -4.88
C TYR A 126 14.81 -28.79 -5.96
N LEU A 127 16.08 -28.76 -5.53
CA LEU A 127 17.23 -28.89 -6.41
C LEU A 127 17.55 -30.36 -6.66
N THR A 128 17.82 -30.70 -7.92
CA THR A 128 18.24 -32.05 -8.33
C THR A 128 19.49 -31.96 -9.19
N PHE A 129 20.51 -32.75 -8.84
CA PHE A 129 21.74 -32.88 -9.63
C PHE A 129 21.66 -34.16 -10.44
N THR A 130 21.86 -34.07 -11.76
CA THR A 130 21.77 -35.21 -12.65
C THR A 130 22.98 -35.36 -13.56
N ASP A 131 23.16 -36.57 -14.09
CA ASP A 131 24.06 -36.86 -15.20
C ASP A 131 23.46 -36.44 -16.57
N LYS A 132 24.18 -36.76 -17.65
CA LYS A 132 23.76 -36.55 -19.05
C LYS A 132 22.49 -37.31 -19.47
N ASN A 133 22.12 -38.34 -18.72
CA ASN A 133 20.91 -39.14 -18.96
C ASN A 133 19.71 -38.63 -18.14
N GLY A 134 19.91 -37.60 -17.31
CA GLY A 134 18.88 -37.10 -16.39
C GLY A 134 18.73 -37.92 -15.12
N THR A 135 19.65 -38.85 -14.84
CA THR A 135 19.63 -39.70 -13.66
C THR A 135 20.09 -38.91 -12.44
N PRO A 136 19.31 -38.87 -11.33
CA PRO A 136 19.75 -38.18 -10.12
C PRO A 136 21.00 -38.80 -9.50
N LEU A 137 21.90 -37.95 -9.01
CA LEU A 137 23.19 -38.34 -8.45
C LEU A 137 23.18 -38.42 -6.91
N PHE A 138 22.11 -37.97 -6.27
CA PHE A 138 21.93 -38.05 -4.83
C PHE A 138 20.67 -38.82 -4.48
N TYR A 139 20.73 -39.58 -3.38
CA TYR A 139 19.57 -40.24 -2.80
C TYR A 139 19.73 -40.33 -1.28
N LYS A 140 18.73 -39.86 -0.54
CA LYS A 140 18.71 -39.71 0.92
C LYS A 140 20.01 -39.07 1.43
N ASN A 141 20.31 -37.87 0.93
CA ASN A 141 21.49 -37.06 1.30
C ASN A 141 22.87 -37.62 0.91
N ASN A 142 22.94 -38.82 0.32
CA ASN A 142 24.19 -39.47 -0.03
C ASN A 142 24.39 -39.47 -1.55
N PHE A 143 25.64 -39.34 -1.99
CA PHE A 143 26.00 -39.53 -3.39
C PHE A 143 25.80 -41.00 -3.79
N VAL A 144 25.20 -41.22 -4.96
CA VAL A 144 24.98 -42.55 -5.52
C VAL A 144 25.49 -42.58 -6.96
N ALA A 145 26.56 -43.34 -7.18
CA ALA A 145 27.15 -43.52 -8.49
C ALA A 145 26.17 -44.20 -9.48
N PRO A 146 26.00 -43.64 -10.70
CA PRO A 146 25.29 -44.30 -11.80
C PRO A 146 25.85 -45.70 -12.07
N ASN A 147 24.99 -46.66 -12.43
CA ASN A 147 25.35 -48.04 -12.81
C ASN A 147 25.94 -48.94 -11.71
N THR A 148 25.75 -48.61 -10.44
CA THR A 148 25.99 -49.53 -9.31
C THR A 148 24.72 -50.28 -8.89
N ASN A 149 24.83 -51.39 -8.16
CA ASN A 149 23.67 -52.10 -7.58
C ASN A 149 22.82 -51.23 -6.61
N LYS A 150 23.32 -50.05 -6.23
CA LYS A 150 22.63 -49.04 -5.42
C LYS A 150 22.09 -47.86 -6.25
N SER A 151 22.29 -47.87 -7.56
CA SER A 151 21.93 -46.75 -8.45
C SER A 151 20.44 -46.45 -8.43
N VAL A 152 20.14 -45.17 -8.59
CA VAL A 152 18.79 -44.64 -8.54
C VAL A 152 18.38 -44.26 -9.95
N THR A 153 17.32 -44.87 -10.48
CA THR A 153 16.89 -44.61 -11.86
C THR A 153 16.00 -43.38 -11.96
N LEU A 154 15.93 -42.79 -13.17
CA LEU A 154 15.00 -41.71 -13.47
C LEU A 154 13.54 -42.11 -13.20
N GLU A 155 13.16 -43.37 -13.44
CA GLU A 155 11.82 -43.86 -13.10
C GLU A 155 11.52 -43.85 -11.60
N LYS A 156 12.52 -44.23 -10.79
CA LYS A 156 12.42 -44.18 -9.33
C LYS A 156 12.28 -42.74 -8.83
N PHE A 157 12.92 -41.78 -9.50
CA PHE A 157 12.72 -40.34 -9.24
C PHE A 157 11.31 -39.88 -9.59
N ILE A 158 10.82 -40.21 -10.79
CA ILE A 158 9.50 -39.77 -11.27
C ILE A 158 8.37 -40.28 -10.36
N LYS A 159 8.49 -41.51 -9.85
CA LYS A 159 7.52 -42.15 -8.94
C LYS A 159 7.76 -41.82 -7.47
N GLY A 160 8.95 -41.35 -7.13
CA GLY A 160 9.38 -41.06 -5.77
C GLY A 160 9.13 -39.61 -5.37
N ASP A 161 9.51 -39.29 -4.14
CA ASP A 161 9.49 -37.95 -3.60
C ASP A 161 10.75 -37.19 -4.01
N ALA A 162 10.63 -36.06 -4.71
CA ALA A 162 11.78 -35.27 -5.18
C ALA A 162 12.74 -34.88 -4.05
N ARG A 163 12.25 -34.78 -2.80
CA ARG A 163 13.02 -34.49 -1.59
C ARG A 163 14.13 -35.49 -1.33
N ASP A 164 13.86 -36.77 -1.58
CA ASP A 164 14.81 -37.85 -1.35
C ASP A 164 16.01 -37.77 -2.29
N PHE A 165 15.95 -36.98 -3.37
CA PHE A 165 16.99 -36.95 -4.41
C PHE A 165 17.79 -35.63 -4.38
N SER A 166 17.74 -34.95 -3.24
CA SER A 166 18.49 -33.74 -2.96
C SER A 166 19.78 -34.03 -2.19
N ILE A 167 20.73 -33.10 -2.27
CA ILE A 167 21.93 -33.09 -1.43
C ILE A 167 21.59 -32.50 -0.06
N SER A 168 22.29 -32.93 1.00
CA SER A 168 22.06 -32.37 2.34
C SER A 168 22.53 -30.92 2.43
N LEU A 169 21.58 -30.02 2.65
CA LEU A 169 21.78 -28.58 2.73
C LEU A 169 21.38 -28.05 4.10
N LYS A 170 22.03 -26.95 4.55
CA LYS A 170 21.62 -26.25 5.77
C LYS A 170 20.27 -25.57 5.58
N ASN A 171 19.61 -25.18 6.68
CA ASN A 171 18.44 -24.30 6.61
C ASN A 171 18.80 -22.97 5.95
N LYS A 172 17.92 -22.48 5.08
CA LYS A 172 18.19 -21.32 4.18
C LYS A 172 19.54 -21.44 3.48
N PRO A 173 19.73 -22.46 2.62
CA PRO A 173 21.04 -22.78 2.11
C PRO A 173 21.55 -21.80 1.06
N ALA A 174 20.69 -21.00 0.41
CA ALA A 174 21.07 -20.14 -0.70
C ALA A 174 21.31 -18.69 -0.27
N GLU A 175 22.52 -18.19 -0.58
CA GLU A 175 22.92 -16.79 -0.45
C GLU A 175 23.19 -16.20 -1.84
N TRP A 176 22.66 -15.01 -2.11
CA TRP A 176 22.93 -14.25 -3.33
C TRP A 176 23.86 -13.07 -3.01
N ASN A 177 24.67 -12.63 -3.99
CA ASN A 177 25.59 -11.49 -3.86
C ASN A 177 26.73 -11.67 -2.84
N THR A 178 27.34 -12.85 -2.79
CA THR A 178 28.41 -13.23 -1.84
C THR A 178 29.81 -12.69 -2.19
N GLY A 179 29.92 -11.60 -2.97
CA GLY A 179 31.19 -10.92 -3.25
C GLY A 179 32.18 -11.64 -4.18
N ALA A 180 31.92 -12.89 -4.60
CA ALA A 180 32.82 -13.66 -5.47
C ALA A 180 32.65 -13.35 -6.98
N SER A 181 31.43 -13.04 -7.44
CA SER A 181 31.11 -12.48 -8.76
C SER A 181 29.60 -12.24 -8.91
N THR A 182 29.18 -11.25 -9.70
CA THR A 182 27.77 -11.06 -10.07
C THR A 182 27.25 -12.25 -10.88
N GLY A 183 26.04 -12.75 -10.60
CA GLY A 183 25.49 -13.94 -11.29
C GLY A 183 25.84 -15.28 -10.62
N THR A 184 26.21 -15.29 -9.33
CA THR A 184 26.50 -16.51 -8.57
C THR A 184 25.69 -16.61 -7.29
N ILE A 185 25.30 -17.84 -6.94
CA ILE A 185 24.56 -18.18 -5.73
C ILE A 185 25.38 -19.19 -4.95
N ALA A 186 25.64 -18.89 -3.68
CA ALA A 186 26.31 -19.82 -2.77
C ALA A 186 25.27 -20.72 -2.11
N LEU A 187 25.51 -22.03 -2.13
CA LEU A 187 24.76 -23.06 -1.42
C LEU A 187 25.56 -23.56 -0.21
N ASN A 188 24.99 -23.41 0.97
CA ASN A 188 25.57 -23.86 2.23
C ASN A 188 25.21 -25.34 2.49
N LEU A 189 26.22 -26.21 2.49
CA LEU A 189 26.09 -27.64 2.75
C LEU A 189 26.16 -27.95 4.26
N THR A 190 25.53 -29.04 4.67
CA THR A 190 25.84 -29.70 5.96
C THR A 190 27.16 -30.47 5.86
N ASP A 191 27.67 -30.98 6.98
CA ASP A 191 28.88 -31.80 6.96
C ASP A 191 28.68 -33.10 6.14
N GLN A 192 27.52 -33.74 6.28
CA GLN A 192 27.14 -34.89 5.44
C GLN A 192 27.03 -34.50 3.97
N GLY A 193 26.40 -33.36 3.67
CA GLY A 193 26.29 -32.86 2.29
C GLY A 193 27.65 -32.58 1.67
N ASN A 194 28.59 -32.04 2.45
CA ASN A 194 29.95 -31.79 2.02
C ASN A 194 30.71 -33.09 1.71
N GLN A 195 30.57 -34.11 2.55
CA GLN A 195 31.14 -35.44 2.27
C GLN A 195 30.59 -36.03 0.97
N SER A 196 29.27 -36.04 0.80
CA SER A 196 28.61 -36.50 -0.44
C SER A 196 29.04 -35.69 -1.67
N TRP A 197 29.28 -34.39 -1.52
CA TRP A 197 29.80 -33.54 -2.58
C TRP A 197 31.23 -33.91 -2.98
N LEU A 198 32.10 -34.18 -2.00
CA LEU A 198 33.46 -34.65 -2.23
C LEU A 198 33.48 -36.02 -2.93
N ASP A 199 32.57 -36.93 -2.55
CA ASP A 199 32.42 -38.24 -3.20
C ASP A 199 32.02 -38.11 -4.68
N LEU A 200 31.07 -37.21 -4.99
CA LEU A 200 30.71 -36.88 -6.37
C LEU A 200 31.93 -36.36 -7.17
N LYS A 201 32.74 -35.50 -6.57
CA LYS A 201 33.95 -34.94 -7.22
C LYS A 201 34.99 -36.01 -7.51
N ASN A 202 35.16 -36.96 -6.58
CA ASN A 202 36.05 -38.10 -6.79
C ASN A 202 35.52 -39.04 -7.88
N TYR A 203 34.19 -39.15 -8.02
CA TYR A 203 33.55 -40.01 -9.02
C TYR A 203 33.55 -39.42 -10.45
N LEU A 204 33.48 -38.10 -10.59
CA LEU A 204 33.58 -37.40 -11.88
C LEU A 204 34.96 -36.74 -12.06
N PRO A 205 36.06 -37.53 -12.23
CA PRO A 205 37.33 -36.96 -12.63
C PRO A 205 37.19 -36.36 -14.05
N PHE A 206 38.12 -35.48 -14.43
CA PHE A 206 38.21 -34.68 -15.65
C PHE A 206 38.15 -35.46 -16.99
N SER A 207 37.16 -36.32 -17.20
CA SER A 207 36.95 -37.09 -18.41
C SER A 207 36.06 -36.30 -19.36
N TYR A 208 36.62 -35.98 -20.53
CA TYR A 208 35.92 -35.34 -21.63
C TYR A 208 34.62 -36.10 -21.97
N GLY A 209 33.47 -35.53 -21.62
CA GLY A 209 32.15 -36.01 -22.05
C GLY A 209 31.11 -36.21 -20.95
N GLU A 210 31.48 -36.15 -19.67
CA GLU A 210 30.51 -36.23 -18.57
C GLU A 210 30.19 -34.83 -18.04
N LYS A 211 28.92 -34.42 -18.17
CA LYS A 211 28.45 -33.12 -17.71
C LYS A 211 27.50 -33.29 -16.53
N LEU A 212 27.62 -32.37 -15.58
CA LEU A 212 26.73 -32.22 -14.45
C LEU A 212 25.65 -31.19 -14.80
N TYR A 213 24.40 -31.57 -14.57
CA TYR A 213 23.23 -30.71 -14.79
C TYR A 213 22.56 -30.43 -13.44
N VAL A 214 22.28 -29.15 -13.18
CA VAL A 214 21.59 -28.71 -11.96
C VAL A 214 20.22 -28.19 -12.31
N TRP A 215 19.20 -28.83 -11.73
CA TRP A 215 17.80 -28.56 -12.01
C TRP A 215 17.09 -27.96 -10.81
N LEU A 216 16.17 -27.04 -11.08
CA LEU A 216 15.11 -26.59 -10.19
C LEU A 216 13.81 -27.26 -10.58
N ASN A 217 13.19 -27.98 -9.64
CA ASN A 217 11.91 -28.65 -9.84
C ASN A 217 11.85 -29.55 -11.10
N LEU A 218 12.79 -30.50 -11.20
CA LEU A 218 12.89 -31.42 -12.34
C LEU A 218 11.61 -32.26 -12.52
N GLN A 219 10.88 -32.58 -11.45
CA GLN A 219 9.66 -33.38 -11.52
C GLN A 219 8.53 -32.63 -12.24
N GLU A 220 8.36 -31.32 -11.97
CA GLU A 220 7.43 -30.48 -12.73
C GLU A 220 7.82 -30.39 -14.20
N PHE A 221 9.11 -30.21 -14.49
CA PHE A 221 9.62 -30.15 -15.86
C PHE A 221 9.29 -31.43 -16.66
N ILE A 222 9.53 -32.60 -16.08
CA ILE A 222 9.21 -33.89 -16.70
C ILE A 222 7.69 -34.08 -16.85
N LYS A 223 6.90 -33.70 -15.82
CA LYS A 223 5.43 -33.78 -15.88
C LYS A 223 4.90 -32.98 -17.07
N ARG A 224 5.36 -31.74 -17.24
CA ARG A 224 4.96 -30.87 -18.36
C ARG A 224 5.46 -31.36 -19.70
N ALA A 225 6.68 -31.92 -19.76
CA ALA A 225 7.20 -32.54 -20.98
C ALA A 225 6.29 -33.70 -21.45
N LYS A 226 5.85 -34.56 -20.53
CA LYS A 226 5.00 -35.71 -20.84
C LYS A 226 3.55 -35.33 -21.18
N THR A 227 3.00 -34.32 -20.52
CA THR A 227 1.58 -33.94 -20.68
C THR A 227 1.33 -32.93 -21.80
N GLU A 228 2.19 -31.90 -21.90
CA GLU A 228 2.01 -30.80 -22.85
C GLU A 228 2.73 -31.08 -24.19
N TYR A 229 3.79 -31.92 -24.21
CA TYR A 229 4.62 -32.18 -25.41
C TYR A 229 5.03 -33.66 -25.61
N PRO A 230 4.09 -34.61 -25.66
CA PRO A 230 4.38 -36.05 -25.66
C PRO A 230 5.28 -36.52 -26.83
N ASP A 231 5.10 -35.97 -28.04
CA ASP A 231 5.88 -36.40 -29.21
C ASP A 231 7.33 -35.96 -29.14
N GLN A 232 7.57 -34.72 -28.68
CA GLN A 232 8.92 -34.21 -28.48
C GLN A 232 9.63 -34.92 -27.33
N TRP A 233 8.89 -35.31 -26.29
CA TRP A 233 9.42 -36.12 -25.19
C TRP A 233 9.93 -37.48 -25.70
N LYS A 234 9.15 -38.18 -26.53
CA LYS A 234 9.58 -39.43 -27.16
C LYS A 234 10.81 -39.24 -28.06
N GLN A 235 10.83 -38.18 -28.88
CA GLN A 235 11.97 -37.85 -29.75
C GLN A 235 13.26 -37.56 -28.98
N SER A 236 13.16 -37.09 -27.73
CA SER A 236 14.33 -36.86 -26.86
C SER A 236 14.95 -38.15 -26.28
N GLY A 237 14.34 -39.31 -26.55
CA GLY A 237 14.68 -40.58 -25.92
C GLY A 237 14.22 -40.65 -24.46
N GLU A 238 13.14 -39.95 -24.11
CA GLU A 238 12.62 -39.81 -22.75
C GLU A 238 13.65 -39.30 -21.73
N ASN A 239 14.58 -38.47 -22.20
CA ASN A 239 15.65 -37.90 -21.40
C ASN A 239 15.39 -36.39 -21.17
N PRO A 240 15.29 -35.93 -19.91
CA PRO A 240 15.02 -34.52 -19.60
C PRO A 240 16.12 -33.57 -20.08
N VAL A 241 17.39 -34.00 -20.08
CA VAL A 241 18.52 -33.22 -20.58
C VAL A 241 18.35 -32.95 -22.08
N ASN A 242 18.10 -34.00 -22.87
CA ASN A 242 17.91 -33.88 -24.31
C ASN A 242 16.69 -33.01 -24.66
N PHE A 243 15.59 -33.21 -23.94
CA PHE A 243 14.34 -32.48 -24.15
C PHE A 243 14.46 -30.97 -23.89
N ALA A 244 15.37 -30.55 -22.99
CA ALA A 244 15.55 -29.14 -22.64
C ALA A 244 16.12 -28.29 -23.79
N PHE A 245 16.85 -28.89 -24.72
CA PHE A 245 17.50 -28.22 -25.85
C PHE A 245 16.65 -28.27 -27.13
N ILE A 246 16.85 -27.27 -27.99
CA ILE A 246 16.22 -27.18 -29.31
C ILE A 246 16.66 -28.38 -30.16
N GLY A 247 15.70 -29.02 -30.84
CA GLY A 247 15.96 -30.25 -31.60
C GLY A 247 16.00 -31.53 -30.76
N ASN A 248 15.61 -31.47 -29.48
CA ASN A 248 15.52 -32.63 -28.57
C ASN A 248 16.86 -33.37 -28.41
N SER A 249 17.99 -32.66 -28.50
CA SER A 249 19.34 -33.20 -28.40
C SER A 249 20.28 -32.21 -27.72
N ASN A 250 21.07 -32.68 -26.76
CA ASN A 250 22.10 -31.89 -26.07
C ASN A 250 23.45 -31.87 -26.82
N LYS A 251 23.51 -32.41 -28.04
CA LYS A 251 24.73 -32.45 -28.85
C LYS A 251 24.92 -31.16 -29.64
N PRO A 252 26.16 -30.63 -29.76
CA PRO A 252 26.45 -29.52 -30.64
C PRO A 252 26.06 -29.84 -32.09
N GLN A 253 25.50 -28.87 -32.81
CA GLN A 253 25.16 -29.05 -34.23
C GLN A 253 26.34 -28.61 -35.10
N GLU A 254 26.81 -29.51 -35.96
CA GLU A 254 27.84 -29.20 -36.97
C GLU A 254 27.18 -28.61 -38.21
N TYR A 255 27.58 -27.38 -38.56
CA TYR A 255 27.22 -26.75 -39.83
C TYR A 255 28.45 -26.69 -40.72
N THR A 256 28.26 -27.00 -41.99
CA THR A 256 29.28 -26.87 -43.01
C THR A 256 29.03 -25.54 -43.72
N GLU A 257 29.84 -24.52 -43.45
CA GLU A 257 29.71 -23.24 -44.13
C GLU A 257 30.27 -23.39 -45.56
N PRO A 258 29.51 -23.02 -46.62
CA PRO A 258 30.02 -23.08 -47.97
C PRO A 258 31.19 -22.11 -48.10
N SER A 259 32.39 -22.63 -48.43
CA SER A 259 33.55 -21.77 -48.64
C SER A 259 33.29 -20.80 -49.78
N SER A 260 33.62 -19.53 -49.58
CA SER A 260 33.58 -18.49 -50.61
C SER A 260 34.62 -18.72 -51.72
N ASN A 261 35.50 -19.72 -51.57
CA ASN A 261 36.53 -20.08 -52.54
C ASN A 261 36.43 -21.59 -52.89
N PRO A 262 36.20 -21.98 -54.17
CA PRO A 262 35.93 -23.38 -54.55
C PRO A 262 37.13 -24.34 -54.41
N LYS A 263 38.28 -23.87 -53.90
CA LYS A 263 39.48 -24.69 -53.60
C LYS A 263 39.70 -24.95 -52.11
N GLU A 264 38.91 -24.35 -51.22
CA GLU A 264 39.04 -24.56 -49.77
C GLU A 264 37.99 -25.56 -49.27
N LYS A 265 38.42 -26.48 -48.40
CA LYS A 265 37.49 -27.39 -47.71
C LYS A 265 36.54 -26.56 -46.86
N PRO A 266 35.23 -26.84 -46.87
CA PRO A 266 34.28 -26.05 -46.11
C PRO A 266 34.57 -26.15 -44.61
N ASN A 267 34.55 -25.01 -43.92
CA ASN A 267 34.77 -24.96 -42.49
C ASN A 267 33.57 -25.57 -41.76
N LYS A 268 33.84 -26.56 -40.90
CA LYS A 268 32.86 -27.08 -39.95
C LYS A 268 32.76 -26.13 -38.78
N ILE A 269 31.65 -25.43 -38.65
CA ILE A 269 31.34 -24.59 -37.50
C ILE A 269 30.44 -25.39 -36.57
N THR A 270 30.93 -25.65 -35.35
CA THR A 270 30.17 -26.30 -34.30
C THR A 270 29.41 -25.25 -33.50
N LYS A 271 28.07 -25.25 -33.57
CA LYS A 271 27.23 -24.40 -32.69
C LYS A 271 26.86 -25.18 -31.42
N PRO A 272 27.02 -24.58 -30.23
CA PRO A 272 26.61 -25.19 -28.99
C PRO A 272 25.08 -25.39 -28.95
N PRO A 273 24.58 -26.39 -28.21
CA PRO A 273 23.16 -26.61 -28.05
C PRO A 273 22.50 -25.42 -27.33
N VAL A 274 21.32 -25.00 -27.80
CA VAL A 274 20.58 -23.84 -27.27
C VAL A 274 19.31 -24.33 -26.57
N LEU A 275 18.99 -23.76 -25.41
CA LEU A 275 17.79 -24.13 -24.63
C LEU A 275 16.50 -23.67 -25.33
N LYS A 276 15.40 -24.41 -25.11
CA LYS A 276 14.09 -23.99 -25.62
C LYS A 276 13.61 -22.74 -24.86
N GLU A 277 13.57 -21.60 -25.55
CA GLU A 277 13.10 -20.32 -25.00
C GLU A 277 11.60 -20.04 -25.22
N GLY A 278 10.91 -20.92 -25.96
CA GLY A 278 9.46 -20.86 -26.22
C GLY A 278 8.60 -21.18 -24.99
N ASP A 279 7.39 -21.71 -25.18
CA ASP A 279 6.35 -21.84 -24.14
C ASP A 279 6.80 -22.54 -22.83
N LEU A 280 7.68 -23.54 -22.90
CA LEU A 280 8.17 -24.26 -21.72
C LEU A 280 9.28 -23.50 -20.97
N LYS A 281 10.05 -22.64 -21.66
CA LYS A 281 11.23 -21.91 -21.14
C LYS A 281 12.17 -22.79 -20.31
N SER A 282 12.86 -23.74 -20.93
CA SER A 282 13.70 -24.74 -20.25
C SER A 282 14.74 -24.15 -19.28
N GLY A 283 15.27 -22.95 -19.57
CA GLY A 283 16.21 -22.23 -18.70
C GLY A 283 15.65 -21.80 -17.34
N LYS A 284 14.34 -21.95 -17.09
CA LYS A 284 13.74 -21.79 -15.74
C LYS A 284 13.97 -23.01 -14.84
N TYR A 285 14.17 -24.18 -15.43
CA TYR A 285 14.32 -25.44 -14.71
C TYR A 285 15.78 -25.88 -14.72
N LEU A 286 16.44 -25.88 -15.88
CA LEU A 286 17.89 -26.13 -15.93
C LEU A 286 18.61 -24.83 -15.58
N ILE A 287 19.22 -24.76 -14.39
CA ILE A 287 19.86 -23.53 -13.89
C ILE A 287 21.31 -23.45 -14.36
N PHE A 288 21.99 -24.58 -14.38
CA PHE A 288 23.43 -24.65 -14.58
C PHE A 288 23.86 -25.95 -15.26
N GLU A 289 24.80 -25.83 -16.19
CA GLU A 289 25.49 -26.93 -16.84
C GLU A 289 27.01 -26.75 -16.62
N ALA A 290 27.66 -27.80 -16.13
CA ALA A 290 29.11 -27.83 -16.00
C ALA A 290 29.73 -29.09 -16.57
N ASN A 291 30.88 -28.92 -17.21
CA ASN A 291 31.73 -30.02 -17.66
C ASN A 291 32.50 -30.68 -16.50
N SER A 292 32.44 -30.12 -15.29
CA SER A 292 33.06 -30.68 -14.09
C SER A 292 32.49 -30.06 -12.80
N PRO A 293 32.30 -30.84 -11.72
CA PRO A 293 31.88 -30.30 -10.42
C PRO A 293 32.88 -29.32 -9.78
N PHE A 294 34.15 -29.30 -10.21
CA PHE A 294 35.15 -28.34 -9.72
C PHE A 294 34.80 -26.86 -10.00
N TRP A 295 33.99 -26.59 -11.04
CA TRP A 295 33.54 -25.22 -11.37
C TRP A 295 32.52 -24.66 -10.37
N LEU A 296 32.08 -25.48 -9.42
CA LEU A 296 31.10 -25.15 -8.40
C LEU A 296 31.73 -25.02 -7.00
N ASP A 297 33.06 -25.16 -6.86
CA ASP A 297 33.72 -25.10 -5.54
C ASP A 297 33.85 -23.67 -4.97
N SER A 298 33.97 -23.61 -3.65
CA SER A 298 34.42 -22.40 -2.97
C SER A 298 35.87 -22.06 -3.32
N GLN A 299 36.13 -20.77 -3.58
CA GLN A 299 37.49 -20.27 -3.76
C GLN A 299 38.30 -20.22 -2.46
N ARG A 300 37.68 -20.58 -1.32
CA ARG A 300 38.28 -20.57 0.01
C ARG A 300 38.31 -21.99 0.57
N PHE A 301 39.52 -22.51 0.76
CA PHE A 301 39.73 -23.82 1.38
C PHE A 301 39.04 -23.91 2.74
N GLY A 302 38.22 -24.96 2.92
CA GLY A 302 37.53 -25.26 4.20
C GLY A 302 36.11 -24.70 4.34
N GLU A 303 35.58 -23.95 3.36
CA GLU A 303 34.17 -23.56 3.38
C GLU A 303 33.27 -24.68 2.82
N ASN A 304 32.28 -25.13 3.61
CA ASN A 304 31.22 -26.07 3.17
C ASN A 304 30.19 -25.36 2.26
N LYS A 305 30.66 -24.76 1.16
CA LYS A 305 29.83 -23.99 0.20
C LYS A 305 30.07 -24.42 -1.24
N ILE A 306 29.00 -24.46 -2.02
CA ILE A 306 29.01 -24.66 -3.49
C ILE A 306 28.54 -23.38 -4.17
N PHE A 307 29.22 -22.90 -5.21
CA PHE A 307 28.84 -21.70 -5.96
C PHE A 307 28.23 -22.08 -7.32
N ILE A 308 26.91 -21.89 -7.46
CA ILE A 308 26.20 -22.10 -8.74
C ILE A 308 26.17 -20.79 -9.50
N LYS A 309 26.68 -20.78 -10.74
CA LYS A 309 26.54 -19.65 -11.65
C LYS A 309 25.17 -19.70 -12.32
N ASN A 310 24.43 -18.61 -12.25
CA ASN A 310 23.17 -18.47 -12.98
C ASN A 310 23.46 -18.18 -14.46
N GLN A 311 23.69 -19.23 -15.25
CA GLN A 311 24.16 -19.10 -16.64
C GLN A 311 23.08 -18.57 -17.59
N ASN A 312 21.81 -18.87 -17.30
CA ASN A 312 20.70 -18.62 -18.22
C ASN A 312 20.06 -17.23 -18.06
N ASN A 313 20.30 -16.53 -16.94
CA ASN A 313 19.72 -15.21 -16.62
C ASN A 313 18.18 -15.13 -16.75
N VAL A 314 17.47 -16.26 -16.84
CA VAL A 314 16.00 -16.31 -16.97
C VAL A 314 15.33 -16.00 -15.63
N LEU A 315 15.92 -16.47 -14.53
CA LEU A 315 15.55 -16.12 -13.16
C LEU A 315 16.59 -15.13 -12.63
N SER A 316 16.19 -14.16 -11.80
CA SER A 316 17.18 -13.33 -11.09
C SER A 316 17.88 -14.14 -9.99
N ASP A 317 19.10 -13.76 -9.61
CA ASP A 317 19.84 -14.48 -8.54
C ASP A 317 19.06 -14.50 -7.22
N LYS A 318 18.36 -13.40 -6.93
CA LYS A 318 17.46 -13.30 -5.78
C LYS A 318 16.25 -14.24 -5.91
N GLU A 319 15.66 -14.33 -7.09
CA GLU A 319 14.57 -15.29 -7.38
C GLU A 319 15.00 -16.72 -7.17
N LEU A 320 16.16 -17.08 -7.68
CA LEU A 320 16.68 -18.43 -7.55
C LEU A 320 17.03 -18.75 -6.10
N ALA A 321 17.68 -17.84 -5.36
CA ALA A 321 17.98 -18.04 -3.94
C ALA A 321 16.71 -18.17 -3.09
N ALA A 322 15.68 -17.34 -3.31
CA ALA A 322 14.42 -17.42 -2.59
C ALA A 322 13.68 -18.74 -2.85
N LYS A 323 13.67 -19.23 -4.10
CA LYS A 323 13.07 -20.53 -4.44
C LYS A 323 13.77 -21.70 -3.74
N ILE A 324 15.10 -21.69 -3.73
CA ILE A 324 15.89 -22.72 -3.04
C ILE A 324 15.64 -22.65 -1.53
N ASN A 325 15.69 -21.45 -0.92
CA ASN A 325 15.45 -21.29 0.51
C ASN A 325 14.05 -21.79 0.93
N PHE A 326 13.01 -21.42 0.17
CA PHE A 326 11.64 -21.89 0.42
C PHE A 326 11.52 -23.42 0.34
N ALA A 327 12.22 -24.04 -0.61
CA ALA A 327 12.20 -25.49 -0.80
C ALA A 327 12.78 -26.26 0.40
N TYR A 328 13.90 -25.78 0.95
CA TYR A 328 14.62 -26.45 2.04
C TYR A 328 14.18 -26.01 3.45
N ASP A 329 13.17 -25.16 3.58
CA ASP A 329 12.58 -24.84 4.88
C ASP A 329 11.75 -26.01 5.43
N SER A 330 11.83 -26.24 6.74
CA SER A 330 11.27 -27.40 7.47
C SER A 330 9.76 -27.35 7.74
N PHE A 331 8.99 -26.91 6.75
CA PHE A 331 7.52 -26.94 6.77
C PHE A 331 6.95 -27.44 5.44
N GLU A 332 5.72 -27.92 5.47
CA GLU A 332 4.93 -28.32 4.32
C GLU A 332 3.61 -27.56 4.32
N LEU A 333 3.10 -27.29 3.12
CA LEU A 333 1.81 -26.65 2.92
C LEU A 333 0.86 -27.64 2.27
N GLU A 334 -0.32 -27.82 2.84
CA GLU A 334 -1.38 -28.67 2.29
C GLU A 334 -2.59 -27.82 1.92
N LYS A 335 -3.14 -28.01 0.72
CA LYS A 335 -4.35 -27.30 0.30
C LYS A 335 -5.52 -27.71 1.19
N ILE A 336 -6.12 -26.73 1.87
CA ILE A 336 -7.42 -26.89 2.53
C ILE A 336 -8.53 -26.58 1.53
N THR A 337 -8.53 -25.36 0.99
CA THR A 337 -9.54 -24.92 0.03
C THR A 337 -9.01 -23.79 -0.86
N SER A 338 -9.65 -23.58 -2.00
CA SER A 338 -9.42 -22.43 -2.87
C SER A 338 -10.76 -21.94 -3.40
N TYR A 339 -11.01 -20.65 -3.29
CA TYR A 339 -12.24 -20.05 -3.80
C TYR A 339 -11.97 -18.69 -4.43
N TYR A 340 -12.87 -18.28 -5.30
CA TYR A 340 -12.79 -17.00 -5.98
C TYR A 340 -13.74 -16.00 -5.34
N THR A 341 -13.21 -14.85 -4.99
CA THR A 341 -13.99 -13.65 -4.72
C THR A 341 -14.15 -12.91 -6.04
N SER A 342 -15.41 -12.70 -6.45
CA SER A 342 -15.63 -11.86 -7.63
C SER A 342 -15.19 -10.44 -7.29
N THR A 343 -14.08 -9.98 -7.86
CA THR A 343 -13.91 -8.56 -8.15
C THR A 343 -14.97 -8.23 -9.19
N LYS A 344 -16.19 -7.92 -8.74
CA LYS A 344 -17.26 -7.50 -9.66
C LYS A 344 -16.66 -6.37 -10.49
N SER A 345 -16.48 -6.57 -11.79
CA SER A 345 -16.11 -5.50 -12.73
C SER A 345 -17.08 -4.31 -12.58
N LEU A 346 -18.34 -4.62 -12.26
CA LEU A 346 -19.39 -3.69 -11.82
C LEU A 346 -18.97 -2.80 -10.63
N SER A 347 -18.17 -3.29 -9.69
CA SER A 347 -17.62 -2.49 -8.57
C SER A 347 -16.60 -1.48 -9.06
N ILE A 348 -15.69 -1.81 -9.97
CA ILE A 348 -14.71 -0.85 -10.54
C ILE A 348 -15.43 0.25 -11.35
N TYR A 349 -16.45 -0.11 -12.14
CA TYR A 349 -17.28 0.87 -12.83
C TYR A 349 -18.05 1.77 -11.84
N LYS A 350 -18.63 1.19 -10.77
CA LYS A 350 -19.25 1.97 -9.68
C LYS A 350 -18.27 2.93 -9.02
N LEU A 351 -17.04 2.49 -8.72
CA LEU A 351 -15.99 3.33 -8.13
C LEU A 351 -15.65 4.52 -9.03
N THR A 352 -15.58 4.31 -10.35
CA THR A 352 -15.30 5.36 -11.32
C THR A 352 -16.44 6.38 -11.43
N ILE A 353 -17.69 5.90 -11.41
CA ILE A 353 -18.89 6.76 -11.38
C ILE A 353 -18.90 7.62 -10.11
N ILE A 354 -18.62 7.02 -8.95
CA ILE A 354 -18.56 7.72 -7.66
C ILE A 354 -17.52 8.83 -7.70
N ALA A 355 -16.29 8.53 -8.15
CA ALA A 355 -15.23 9.52 -8.29
C ALA A 355 -15.63 10.68 -9.22
N THR A 356 -16.36 10.38 -10.30
CA THR A 356 -16.84 11.39 -11.25
C THR A 356 -17.91 12.30 -10.64
N ILE A 357 -18.88 11.75 -9.93
CA ILE A 357 -19.91 12.52 -9.20
C ILE A 357 -19.25 13.45 -8.19
N ILE A 358 -18.33 12.90 -7.40
CA ILE A 358 -17.52 13.62 -6.41
C ILE A 358 -16.77 14.80 -7.04
N LEU A 359 -16.07 14.57 -8.15
CA LEU A 359 -15.31 15.60 -8.83
C LEU A 359 -16.20 16.68 -9.46
N THR A 360 -17.38 16.29 -9.92
CA THR A 360 -18.37 17.21 -10.48
C THR A 360 -18.91 18.14 -9.39
N ILE A 361 -19.33 17.59 -8.26
CA ILE A 361 -19.78 18.38 -7.09
C ILE A 361 -18.67 19.33 -6.63
N LEU A 362 -17.43 18.84 -6.51
CA LEU A 362 -16.27 19.64 -6.15
C LEU A 362 -16.06 20.81 -7.12
N SER A 363 -16.14 20.54 -8.42
CA SER A 363 -15.95 21.54 -9.48
C SER A 363 -17.00 22.64 -9.39
N VAL A 364 -18.27 22.27 -9.22
CA VAL A 364 -19.38 23.22 -9.05
C VAL A 364 -19.17 24.11 -7.83
N ILE A 365 -18.81 23.53 -6.67
CA ILE A 365 -18.54 24.31 -5.44
C ILE A 365 -17.37 25.29 -5.65
N LEU A 366 -16.28 24.85 -6.28
CA LEU A 366 -15.12 25.70 -6.55
C LEU A 366 -15.46 26.83 -7.51
N MET A 367 -16.22 26.55 -8.58
CA MET A 367 -16.66 27.57 -9.54
C MET A 367 -17.59 28.60 -8.91
N ILE A 368 -18.58 28.18 -8.11
CA ILE A 368 -19.49 29.10 -7.41
C ILE A 368 -18.71 30.04 -6.47
N LYS A 369 -17.75 29.49 -5.72
CA LYS A 369 -17.02 30.24 -4.68
C LYS A 369 -15.90 31.11 -5.23
N ASN A 370 -15.10 30.57 -6.15
CA ASN A 370 -13.85 31.18 -6.63
C ASN A 370 -13.90 31.59 -8.11
N ARG A 371 -15.06 31.51 -8.77
CA ARG A 371 -15.31 31.98 -10.14
C ARG A 371 -14.33 31.36 -11.14
N LEU A 372 -13.65 32.18 -11.96
CA LEU A 372 -12.69 31.69 -12.98
C LEU A 372 -11.53 30.91 -12.35
N LEU A 373 -11.04 31.36 -11.19
CA LEU A 373 -9.99 30.63 -10.46
C LEU A 373 -10.51 29.28 -9.96
N GLY A 374 -11.80 29.19 -9.66
CA GLY A 374 -12.50 27.94 -9.35
C GLY A 374 -12.38 26.89 -10.44
N LEU A 375 -12.58 27.28 -11.70
CA LEU A 375 -12.47 26.40 -12.87
C LEU A 375 -11.02 25.91 -13.07
N VAL A 376 -10.04 26.81 -12.96
CA VAL A 376 -8.62 26.42 -13.05
C VAL A 376 -8.26 25.46 -11.90
N THR A 377 -8.74 25.72 -10.69
CA THR A 377 -8.48 24.85 -9.55
C THR A 377 -9.13 23.48 -9.65
N SER A 378 -10.32 23.37 -10.25
CA SER A 378 -10.94 22.06 -10.45
C SER A 378 -10.18 21.21 -11.46
N GLY A 379 -9.74 21.82 -12.57
CA GLY A 379 -8.86 21.16 -13.55
C GLY A 379 -7.56 20.68 -12.92
N LEU A 380 -6.95 21.48 -12.04
CA LEU A 380 -5.72 21.09 -11.32
C LEU A 380 -5.93 19.96 -10.31
N ILE A 381 -7.06 19.93 -9.60
CA ILE A 381 -7.38 18.81 -8.70
C ILE A 381 -7.64 17.53 -9.51
N GLY A 382 -8.34 17.62 -10.64
CA GLY A 382 -8.53 16.51 -11.56
C GLY A 382 -7.20 15.98 -12.11
N LEU A 383 -6.29 16.89 -12.52
CA LEU A 383 -4.94 16.53 -12.94
C LEU A 383 -4.16 15.83 -11.82
N ASN A 384 -4.29 16.29 -10.56
CA ASN A 384 -3.63 15.68 -9.42
C ASN A 384 -4.07 14.22 -9.21
N ILE A 385 -5.39 13.99 -9.24
CA ILE A 385 -5.96 12.64 -9.15
C ILE A 385 -5.43 11.75 -10.27
N LEU A 386 -5.39 12.26 -11.50
CA LEU A 386 -4.89 11.53 -12.65
C LEU A 386 -3.41 11.16 -12.49
N VAL A 387 -2.56 12.10 -12.07
CA VAL A 387 -1.13 11.86 -11.85
C VAL A 387 -0.91 10.82 -10.75
N ILE A 388 -1.61 10.91 -9.63
CA ILE A 388 -1.50 9.93 -8.54
C ILE A 388 -1.96 8.56 -9.03
N THR A 389 -3.09 8.49 -9.73
CA THR A 389 -3.62 7.22 -10.25
C THR A 389 -2.64 6.60 -11.26
N ALA A 390 -2.07 7.40 -12.16
CA ALA A 390 -1.08 6.95 -13.12
C ALA A 390 0.20 6.42 -12.44
N LEU A 391 0.75 7.17 -11.46
CA LEU A 391 1.90 6.73 -10.69
C LEU A 391 1.64 5.40 -9.98
N MET A 392 0.48 5.27 -9.34
CA MET A 392 0.11 4.05 -8.61
C MET A 392 -0.06 2.85 -9.55
N ILE A 393 -0.68 3.05 -10.73
CA ILE A 393 -0.76 2.01 -11.77
C ILE A 393 0.63 1.63 -12.29
N SER A 394 1.53 2.60 -12.47
CA SER A 394 2.91 2.35 -12.90
C SER A 394 3.73 1.59 -11.85
N PHE A 395 3.46 1.81 -10.57
CA PHE A 395 4.06 1.06 -9.46
C PHE A 395 3.39 -0.29 -9.20
N GLY A 396 2.37 -0.68 -9.97
CA GLY A 396 1.69 -1.97 -9.82
C GLY A 396 0.80 -2.04 -8.58
N ALA A 397 0.15 -0.95 -8.21
CA ALA A 397 -0.76 -0.94 -7.07
C ALA A 397 -2.19 -1.37 -7.46
N ILE A 398 -2.81 -2.20 -6.63
CA ILE A 398 -4.20 -2.64 -6.78
C ILE A 398 -5.16 -1.50 -6.42
N ILE A 399 -6.17 -1.29 -7.26
CA ILE A 399 -7.29 -0.39 -6.95
C ILE A 399 -8.23 -1.10 -5.95
N THR A 400 -8.00 -0.87 -4.67
CA THR A 400 -8.87 -1.36 -3.57
C THR A 400 -9.84 -0.27 -3.10
N PRO A 401 -10.90 -0.58 -2.33
CA PRO A 401 -11.72 0.44 -1.67
C PRO A 401 -10.90 1.40 -0.78
N LEU A 402 -9.84 0.87 -0.14
CA LEU A 402 -8.87 1.66 0.63
C LEU A 402 -8.05 2.61 -0.25
N PHE A 403 -7.70 2.18 -1.47
CA PHE A 403 -7.07 3.06 -2.47
C PHE A 403 -7.96 4.27 -2.79
N VAL A 404 -9.25 4.03 -3.04
CA VAL A 404 -10.20 5.11 -3.40
C VAL A 404 -10.43 6.07 -2.23
N THR A 405 -10.56 5.55 -1.00
CA THR A 405 -10.69 6.41 0.21
C THR A 405 -9.43 7.24 0.46
N SER A 406 -8.25 6.70 0.20
CA SER A 406 -6.97 7.43 0.27
C SER A 406 -6.85 8.52 -0.80
N LEU A 407 -7.32 8.24 -2.02
CA LEU A 407 -7.37 9.23 -3.11
C LEU A 407 -8.34 10.37 -2.78
N LEU A 408 -9.46 10.08 -2.12
CA LEU A 408 -10.38 11.09 -1.60
C LEU A 408 -9.73 11.95 -0.51
N LEU A 409 -8.97 11.34 0.40
CA LEU A 409 -8.18 12.09 1.39
C LEU A 409 -7.26 13.11 0.70
N VAL A 410 -6.49 12.68 -0.31
CA VAL A 410 -5.59 13.58 -1.05
C VAL A 410 -6.38 14.69 -1.75
N THR A 411 -7.57 14.39 -2.24
CA THR A 411 -8.50 15.38 -2.83
C THR A 411 -8.95 16.41 -1.80
N ILE A 412 -9.28 15.98 -0.56
CA ILE A 412 -9.63 16.88 0.55
C ILE A 412 -8.45 17.77 0.94
N ILE A 413 -7.24 17.21 1.03
CA ILE A 413 -6.02 17.96 1.34
C ILE A 413 -5.75 19.01 0.25
N SER A 414 -5.83 18.60 -1.02
CA SER A 414 -5.66 19.48 -2.19
C SER A 414 -6.66 20.64 -2.16
N PHE A 415 -7.93 20.33 -1.93
CA PHE A 415 -9.00 21.32 -1.80
C PHE A 415 -8.73 22.28 -0.63
N ALA A 416 -8.30 21.78 0.53
CA ALA A 416 -8.00 22.60 1.70
C ALA A 416 -6.87 23.61 1.43
N LEU A 417 -5.79 23.18 0.75
CA LEU A 417 -4.65 24.03 0.35
C LEU A 417 -5.06 25.13 -0.64
N ILE A 418 -5.81 24.77 -1.69
CA ILE A 418 -6.31 25.72 -2.69
C ILE A 418 -7.25 26.73 -2.03
N ASN A 419 -8.20 26.25 -1.23
CA ASN A 419 -9.17 27.09 -0.55
C ASN A 419 -8.48 28.03 0.48
N ALA A 420 -7.38 27.62 1.11
CA ALA A 420 -6.56 28.51 1.93
C ALA A 420 -5.93 29.65 1.11
N THR A 421 -5.36 29.34 -0.06
CA THR A 421 -4.81 30.34 -0.98
C THR A 421 -5.89 31.33 -1.45
N MET A 422 -7.02 30.82 -1.93
CA MET A 422 -8.11 31.64 -2.48
C MET A 422 -8.75 32.54 -1.43
N ARG A 423 -8.84 32.10 -0.17
CA ARG A 423 -9.32 32.94 0.93
C ARG A 423 -8.37 34.10 1.22
N LYS A 424 -7.06 33.84 1.28
CA LYS A 424 -6.05 34.90 1.48
C LYS A 424 -6.16 35.92 0.34
N PHE A 425 -6.22 35.45 -0.91
CA PHE A 425 -6.42 36.30 -2.08
C PHE A 425 -7.70 37.15 -2.00
N ASN A 426 -8.86 36.53 -1.76
CA ASN A 426 -10.14 37.23 -1.61
C ASN A 426 -10.12 38.27 -0.48
N ARG A 427 -9.42 37.99 0.63
CA ARG A 427 -9.29 38.92 1.76
C ARG A 427 -8.48 40.16 1.39
N GLU A 428 -7.35 39.99 0.71
CA GLU A 428 -6.50 41.12 0.31
C GLU A 428 -7.18 41.98 -0.78
N VAL A 429 -7.91 41.36 -1.73
CA VAL A 429 -8.71 42.09 -2.72
C VAL A 429 -9.83 42.89 -2.05
N LYS A 430 -10.50 42.34 -1.03
CA LYS A 430 -11.52 43.07 -0.25
C LYS A 430 -10.95 44.26 0.54
N LYS A 431 -9.66 44.23 0.87
CA LYS A 431 -8.94 45.37 1.49
C LYS A 431 -8.54 46.45 0.47
N GLY A 432 -8.88 46.29 -0.81
CA GLY A 432 -8.56 47.25 -1.87
C GLY A 432 -7.15 47.08 -2.47
N ILE A 433 -6.44 46.00 -2.15
CA ILE A 433 -5.13 45.71 -2.74
C ILE A 433 -5.33 45.22 -4.18
N THR A 434 -4.43 45.61 -5.11
CA THR A 434 -4.48 45.16 -6.51
C THR A 434 -4.47 43.64 -6.62
N VAL A 435 -5.07 43.10 -7.68
CA VAL A 435 -5.22 41.64 -7.89
C VAL A 435 -3.85 40.96 -7.94
N THR A 436 -2.89 41.56 -8.63
CA THR A 436 -1.49 41.06 -8.72
C THR A 436 -0.82 40.97 -7.35
N LYS A 437 -0.83 42.05 -6.58
CA LYS A 437 -0.17 42.11 -5.27
C LYS A 437 -0.87 41.19 -4.26
N SER A 438 -2.20 41.13 -4.33
CA SER A 438 -3.01 40.21 -3.51
C SER A 438 -2.68 38.75 -3.79
N MET A 439 -2.56 38.38 -5.07
CA MET A 439 -2.24 37.01 -5.47
C MET A 439 -0.82 36.62 -5.04
N ASN A 440 0.18 37.45 -5.34
CA ASN A 440 1.57 37.17 -4.95
C ASN A 440 1.73 37.00 -3.43
N LYS A 441 1.04 37.85 -2.64
CA LYS A 441 1.04 37.74 -1.18
C LYS A 441 0.36 36.46 -0.68
N ALA A 442 -0.77 36.09 -1.28
CA ALA A 442 -1.48 34.86 -0.95
C ALA A 442 -0.63 33.62 -1.27
N GLN A 443 0.04 33.61 -2.42
CA GLN A 443 0.90 32.52 -2.88
C GLN A 443 2.13 32.33 -1.98
N LYS A 444 2.89 33.40 -1.69
CA LYS A 444 4.09 33.32 -0.83
C LYS A 444 3.76 32.72 0.54
N LEU A 445 2.65 33.16 1.15
CA LEU A 445 2.20 32.66 2.45
C LEU A 445 1.60 31.26 2.38
N ASN A 446 1.07 30.81 1.23
CA ASN A 446 0.55 29.44 1.10
C ASN A 446 1.63 28.43 0.75
N PHE A 447 2.64 28.85 -0.02
CA PHE A 447 3.80 28.03 -0.38
C PHE A 447 4.51 27.47 0.86
N VAL A 448 4.82 28.34 1.82
CA VAL A 448 5.46 27.93 3.07
C VAL A 448 4.59 26.95 3.86
N ASN A 449 3.30 27.27 4.04
CA ASN A 449 2.39 26.42 4.80
C ASN A 449 2.15 25.04 4.13
N SER A 450 2.15 24.99 2.80
CA SER A 450 1.97 23.74 2.06
C SER A 450 3.23 22.87 2.10
N LEU A 451 4.42 23.47 2.06
CA LEU A 451 5.66 22.74 2.34
C LEU A 451 5.68 22.16 3.76
N ASP A 452 5.26 22.93 4.77
CA ASP A 452 5.15 22.44 6.16
C ASP A 452 4.20 21.22 6.25
N ILE A 453 3.04 21.30 5.60
CA ILE A 453 2.05 20.20 5.55
C ILE A 453 2.63 18.97 4.88
N THR A 454 3.30 19.14 3.75
CA THR A 454 3.85 18.03 2.97
C THR A 454 5.02 17.40 3.65
N PHE A 455 5.91 18.17 4.28
CA PHE A 455 6.99 17.61 5.09
C PHE A 455 6.46 16.74 6.23
N ILE A 456 5.42 17.20 6.93
CA ILE A 456 4.81 16.42 8.01
C ILE A 456 4.10 15.18 7.46
N LEU A 457 3.26 15.29 6.43
CA LEU A 457 2.56 14.14 5.85
C LEU A 457 3.52 13.12 5.22
N PHE A 458 4.62 13.59 4.62
CA PHE A 458 5.69 12.75 4.11
C PHE A 458 6.37 11.98 5.24
N SER A 459 6.72 12.66 6.33
CA SER A 459 7.31 12.03 7.51
C SER A 459 6.37 11.01 8.16
N LEU A 460 5.07 11.31 8.21
CA LEU A 460 4.02 10.39 8.68
C LEU A 460 3.99 9.12 7.82
N GLY A 461 3.96 9.31 6.50
CA GLY A 461 3.94 8.20 5.56
C GLY A 461 5.19 7.33 5.65
N LEU A 462 6.39 7.92 5.77
CA LEU A 462 7.63 7.15 5.91
C LEU A 462 7.63 6.30 7.19
N LEU A 463 7.17 6.88 8.30
CA LEU A 463 7.12 6.17 9.59
C LEU A 463 6.13 5.00 9.51
N VAL A 464 4.98 5.18 8.85
CA VAL A 464 4.02 4.09 8.62
C VAL A 464 4.52 3.07 7.59
N LEU A 465 5.28 3.46 6.57
CA LEU A 465 5.92 2.49 5.67
C LEU A 465 6.96 1.63 6.40
N TYR A 466 7.65 2.21 7.38
CA TYR A 466 8.68 1.51 8.16
C TYR A 466 8.10 0.56 9.21
N LEU A 467 7.04 0.98 9.91
CA LEU A 467 6.43 0.22 11.01
C LEU A 467 5.18 -0.59 10.62
N GLY A 468 4.58 -0.26 9.48
CA GLY A 468 3.20 -0.65 9.17
C GLY A 468 3.04 -2.08 8.65
N SER A 469 1.88 -2.65 8.96
CA SER A 469 1.37 -3.84 8.28
C SER A 469 1.06 -3.53 6.81
N TYR A 470 0.95 -4.57 5.99
CA TYR A 470 0.69 -4.48 4.55
C TYR A 470 -0.49 -3.56 4.16
N PHE A 471 -1.54 -3.49 4.99
CA PHE A 471 -2.71 -2.64 4.73
C PHE A 471 -2.41 -1.15 4.86
N THR A 472 -1.50 -0.79 5.77
CA THR A 472 -1.14 0.61 6.05
C THR A 472 -0.09 1.16 5.09
N THR A 473 0.75 0.29 4.49
CA THR A 473 1.81 0.71 3.58
C THR A 473 1.27 1.31 2.28
N SER A 474 0.21 0.73 1.71
CA SER A 474 -0.43 1.24 0.49
C SER A 474 -1.02 2.64 0.69
N ILE A 475 -1.65 2.86 1.84
CA ILE A 475 -2.26 4.16 2.20
C ILE A 475 -1.17 5.19 2.46
N ALA A 476 -0.11 4.80 3.19
CA ALA A 476 1.03 5.66 3.44
C ALA A 476 1.71 6.10 2.13
N ALA A 477 1.90 5.19 1.17
CA ALA A 477 2.43 5.51 -0.15
C ALA A 477 1.55 6.53 -0.91
N ILE A 478 0.22 6.36 -0.90
CA ILE A 478 -0.72 7.30 -1.53
C ILE A 478 -0.67 8.67 -0.84
N VAL A 479 -0.59 8.71 0.49
CA VAL A 479 -0.48 9.98 1.22
C VAL A 479 0.85 10.68 0.93
N ILE A 480 1.95 9.94 0.81
CA ILE A 480 3.27 10.49 0.39
C ILE A 480 3.19 11.05 -1.02
N LEU A 481 2.84 10.22 -2.00
CA LEU A 481 2.80 10.63 -3.40
C LEU A 481 1.79 11.74 -3.61
N GLY A 482 0.63 11.60 -2.98
CA GLY A 482 -0.45 12.57 -3.03
C GLY A 482 -0.11 13.91 -2.38
N SER A 483 0.57 13.93 -1.23
CA SER A 483 0.99 15.20 -0.61
C SER A 483 2.06 15.91 -1.45
N LEU A 484 3.04 15.17 -1.99
CA LEU A 484 4.05 15.69 -2.90
C LEU A 484 3.44 16.24 -4.18
N SER A 485 2.60 15.45 -4.86
CA SER A 485 1.93 15.86 -6.11
C SER A 485 1.00 17.06 -5.88
N SER A 486 0.24 17.07 -4.78
CA SER A 486 -0.62 18.20 -4.41
C SER A 486 0.22 19.46 -4.23
N THR A 487 1.38 19.37 -3.59
CA THR A 487 2.27 20.51 -3.40
C THR A 487 2.83 21.01 -4.71
N LEU A 488 3.34 20.12 -5.56
CA LEU A 488 3.89 20.48 -6.87
C LEU A 488 2.83 21.14 -7.77
N LEU A 489 1.65 20.54 -7.88
CA LEU A 489 0.59 21.04 -8.76
C LEU A 489 -0.04 22.33 -8.22
N ILE A 490 -0.31 22.42 -6.92
CA ILE A 490 -0.93 23.60 -6.31
C ILE A 490 0.08 24.76 -6.24
N ASN A 491 1.36 24.48 -5.98
CA ASN A 491 2.34 25.54 -5.78
C ASN A 491 3.18 25.91 -6.99
N LEU A 492 3.40 25.02 -7.97
CA LEU A 492 4.17 25.38 -9.16
C LEU A 492 3.21 25.74 -10.30
N ILE A 493 2.32 24.82 -10.66
CA ILE A 493 1.41 25.02 -11.79
C ILE A 493 0.33 26.04 -11.45
N ALA A 494 -0.35 25.90 -10.32
CA ALA A 494 -1.38 26.88 -9.94
C ALA A 494 -0.79 28.26 -9.69
N ASN A 495 0.38 28.37 -9.05
CA ASN A 495 0.99 29.69 -8.83
C ASN A 495 1.41 30.35 -10.15
N GLY A 496 1.96 29.58 -11.10
CA GLY A 496 2.27 30.07 -12.45
C GLY A 496 1.00 30.58 -13.15
N LEU A 497 -0.06 29.79 -13.19
CA LEU A 497 -1.32 30.15 -13.83
C LEU A 497 -2.01 31.33 -13.15
N PHE A 498 -2.11 31.34 -11.83
CA PHE A 498 -2.71 32.44 -11.09
C PHE A 498 -1.90 33.72 -11.20
N SER A 499 -0.57 33.64 -11.27
CA SER A 499 0.29 34.79 -11.53
C SER A 499 0.04 35.34 -12.94
N LEU A 500 -0.02 34.48 -13.96
CA LEU A 500 -0.35 34.88 -15.33
C LEU A 500 -1.73 35.55 -15.43
N ILE A 501 -2.76 34.95 -14.82
CA ILE A 501 -4.13 35.47 -14.78
C ILE A 501 -4.19 36.82 -14.03
N SER A 502 -3.60 36.88 -12.83
CA SER A 502 -3.67 38.09 -12.00
C SER A 502 -2.92 39.28 -12.61
N GLN A 503 -1.87 39.03 -13.39
CA GLN A 503 -1.11 40.07 -14.09
C GLN A 503 -1.78 40.65 -15.33
N MET A 504 -2.95 40.15 -15.75
CA MET A 504 -3.69 40.75 -16.85
C MET A 504 -4.40 42.03 -16.40
N GLU A 505 -4.22 43.11 -17.15
CA GLU A 505 -4.86 44.41 -16.86
C GLU A 505 -6.39 44.33 -16.80
N TYR A 506 -6.99 43.43 -17.59
CA TYR A 506 -8.44 43.21 -17.61
C TYR A 506 -8.98 42.83 -16.22
N PHE A 507 -8.30 41.94 -15.50
CA PHE A 507 -8.75 41.47 -14.20
C PHE A 507 -8.47 42.46 -13.07
N ASN A 508 -7.46 43.33 -13.20
CA ASN A 508 -7.30 44.47 -12.30
C ASN A 508 -8.49 45.45 -12.39
N LYS A 509 -9.05 45.65 -13.59
CA LYS A 509 -10.25 46.49 -13.81
C LYS A 509 -11.55 45.80 -13.37
N LYS A 510 -11.62 44.47 -13.51
CA LYS A 510 -12.79 43.66 -13.13
C LYS A 510 -12.43 42.61 -12.09
N PRO A 511 -12.07 43.01 -10.85
CA PRO A 511 -11.64 42.07 -9.81
C PRO A 511 -12.74 41.09 -9.40
N PHE A 512 -14.02 41.45 -9.64
CA PHE A 512 -15.13 40.56 -9.38
C PHE A 512 -15.01 39.24 -10.15
N LEU A 513 -14.47 39.20 -11.37
CA LEU A 513 -14.39 37.94 -12.14
C LEU A 513 -13.48 36.89 -11.49
N LEU A 514 -12.52 37.33 -10.66
CA LEU A 514 -11.58 36.47 -9.95
C LEU A 514 -11.91 36.30 -8.47
N ALA A 515 -12.50 37.32 -7.84
CA ALA A 515 -12.72 37.38 -6.41
C ALA A 515 -14.16 37.75 -6.06
N SER A 516 -14.66 37.25 -4.94
CA SER A 516 -15.92 37.75 -4.37
C SER A 516 -15.69 39.16 -3.83
N THR A 517 -16.14 40.18 -4.57
CA THR A 517 -16.01 41.60 -4.21
C THR A 517 -17.15 42.13 -3.35
N MET A 518 -18.24 41.35 -3.17
CA MET A 518 -19.34 41.76 -2.32
C MET A 518 -18.83 41.91 -0.87
N LYS A 519 -19.02 43.10 -0.30
CA LYS A 519 -18.93 43.35 1.14
C LYS A 519 -20.07 42.56 1.79
N THR A 520 -19.81 41.30 2.13
CA THR A 520 -20.74 40.54 2.96
C THR A 520 -20.95 41.31 4.24
N LYS A 521 -22.21 41.68 4.57
CA LYS A 521 -22.56 42.20 5.90
C LYS A 521 -21.82 41.34 6.90
N GLU A 522 -20.96 41.99 7.67
CA GLU A 522 -20.18 41.30 8.68
C GLU A 522 -21.19 40.75 9.68
N LEU A 523 -21.54 39.46 9.56
CA LEU A 523 -22.26 38.79 10.63
C LEU A 523 -21.42 39.02 11.88
N SER A 524 -21.96 39.86 12.77
CA SER A 524 -21.44 40.07 14.11
C SER A 524 -21.61 38.75 14.82
N PHE A 525 -20.65 37.85 14.61
CA PHE A 525 -20.56 36.59 15.32
C PHE A 525 -20.11 36.90 16.75
N THR A 526 -20.99 37.53 17.53
CA THR A 526 -20.93 37.66 18.99
C THR A 526 -21.20 36.33 19.68
N VAL A 527 -21.13 35.21 18.96
CA VAL A 527 -21.03 33.88 19.55
C VAL A 527 -19.74 33.77 20.38
N VAL A 528 -18.74 34.63 20.19
CA VAL A 528 -17.47 34.65 20.97
C VAL A 528 -17.70 34.93 22.46
N SER A 529 -18.70 35.73 22.86
CA SER A 529 -18.94 36.07 24.27
C SER A 529 -19.80 35.05 25.05
N LYS A 530 -20.68 34.27 24.38
CA LYS A 530 -21.62 33.33 25.04
C LYS A 530 -21.18 31.86 25.09
N ARG A 531 -19.92 31.52 24.76
CA ARG A 531 -19.42 30.12 24.61
C ARG A 531 -19.20 29.34 25.92
N TRP A 532 -19.48 29.87 27.10
CA TRP A 532 -19.45 29.07 28.36
C TRP A 532 -20.35 27.84 28.23
N HIS A 533 -21.57 28.04 27.73
CA HIS A 533 -22.53 26.96 27.46
C HIS A 533 -22.00 25.92 26.49
N SER A 534 -21.17 26.30 25.51
CA SER A 534 -20.59 25.34 24.55
C SER A 534 -19.50 24.47 25.17
N ILE A 535 -18.71 24.99 26.11
CA ILE A 535 -17.76 24.18 26.89
C ILE A 535 -18.52 23.26 27.83
N VAL A 536 -19.60 23.74 28.46
CA VAL A 536 -20.43 22.92 29.35
C VAL A 536 -21.12 21.80 28.57
N ILE A 537 -21.72 22.09 27.40
CA ILE A 537 -22.36 21.09 26.54
C ILE A 537 -21.33 20.08 26.04
N PHE A 538 -20.16 20.54 25.56
CA PHE A 538 -19.12 19.63 25.09
C PHE A 538 -18.50 18.83 26.24
N GLY A 539 -18.28 19.45 27.41
CA GLY A 539 -17.84 18.82 28.64
C GLY A 539 -18.82 17.75 29.10
N PHE A 540 -20.12 18.03 29.00
CA PHE A 540 -21.17 17.07 29.28
C PHE A 540 -21.17 15.91 28.27
N ILE A 541 -20.97 16.19 26.97
CA ILE A 541 -20.81 15.15 25.94
C ILE A 541 -19.59 14.28 26.23
N THR A 542 -18.44 14.89 26.57
CA THR A 542 -17.21 14.14 26.87
C THR A 542 -17.32 13.35 28.17
N ILE A 543 -17.97 13.88 29.21
CA ILE A 543 -18.23 13.17 30.47
C ILE A 543 -19.23 12.04 30.24
N ALA A 544 -20.35 12.29 29.55
CA ALA A 544 -21.32 11.25 29.19
C ALA A 544 -20.68 10.15 28.32
N MET A 545 -19.72 10.50 27.47
CA MET A 545 -18.94 9.54 26.67
C MET A 545 -17.89 8.77 27.50
N LEU A 546 -17.23 9.41 28.47
CA LEU A 546 -16.35 8.70 29.39
C LEU A 546 -17.15 7.75 30.27
N ILE A 547 -18.34 8.16 30.70
CA ILE A 547 -19.27 7.31 31.44
C ILE A 547 -19.77 6.17 30.56
N SER A 548 -20.10 6.40 29.28
CA SER A 548 -20.46 5.30 28.37
C SER A 548 -19.29 4.34 28.15
N LEU A 549 -18.07 4.85 27.95
CA LEU A 549 -16.85 4.04 27.89
C LEU A 549 -16.63 3.22 29.17
N PHE A 550 -16.98 3.75 30.34
CA PHE A 550 -16.82 3.06 31.62
C PHE A 550 -17.92 2.00 31.85
N ILE A 551 -19.18 2.34 31.56
CA ILE A 551 -20.33 1.43 31.67
C ILE A 551 -20.20 0.27 30.67
N TYR A 552 -19.81 0.56 29.43
CA TYR A 552 -19.54 -0.46 28.42
C TYR A 552 -18.16 -1.12 28.59
N GLY A 553 -17.26 -0.50 29.35
CA GLY A 553 -15.92 -1.01 29.65
C GLY A 553 -15.89 -2.25 30.53
N ILE A 554 -16.95 -2.48 31.33
CA ILE A 554 -17.09 -3.71 32.14
C ILE A 554 -17.26 -4.95 31.25
N ASP A 555 -17.71 -4.79 30.00
CA ASP A 555 -17.78 -5.83 28.97
C ASP A 555 -17.18 -5.30 27.63
N PHE A 556 -16.03 -4.63 27.74
CA PHE A 556 -15.40 -3.83 26.67
C PHE A 556 -15.26 -4.60 25.36
N THR A 557 -14.89 -5.87 25.45
CA THR A 557 -14.63 -6.74 24.29
C THR A 557 -15.92 -7.11 23.55
N ARG A 558 -17.05 -7.30 24.24
CA ARG A 558 -18.38 -7.53 23.61
C ARG A 558 -19.02 -6.24 23.11
N SER A 559 -18.78 -5.12 23.79
CA SER A 559 -19.40 -3.83 23.45
C SER A 559 -18.81 -3.16 22.21
N LEU A 560 -17.55 -3.44 21.88
CA LEU A 560 -16.86 -2.90 20.70
C LEU A 560 -17.36 -3.46 19.36
N GLY A 561 -18.31 -4.41 19.37
CA GLY A 561 -18.77 -5.07 18.16
C GLY A 561 -17.62 -5.66 17.34
N LEU A 562 -16.54 -6.08 18.00
CA LEU A 562 -15.29 -6.50 17.35
C LEU A 562 -15.61 -7.48 16.21
N SER A 563 -15.04 -7.25 15.03
CA SER A 563 -15.21 -8.14 13.89
C SER A 563 -14.63 -9.51 14.23
N SER A 564 -15.02 -10.52 13.43
CA SER A 564 -14.46 -11.85 13.57
C SER A 564 -12.93 -11.87 13.45
N GLU A 565 -12.32 -10.89 12.77
CA GLU A 565 -10.86 -10.75 12.65
C GLU A 565 -10.15 -10.49 14.00
N LEU A 566 -10.88 -9.94 14.98
CA LEU A 566 -10.37 -9.49 16.28
C LEU A 566 -10.55 -10.49 17.42
N PHE A 567 -11.39 -11.49 17.22
CA PHE A 567 -11.60 -12.57 18.17
C PHE A 567 -11.18 -13.91 17.59
N GLN A 568 -10.91 -14.85 18.49
CA GLN A 568 -10.86 -16.24 18.09
C GLN A 568 -12.24 -16.61 17.52
N HIS A 569 -12.26 -17.01 16.26
CA HIS A 569 -13.47 -17.43 15.57
C HIS A 569 -13.18 -18.65 14.74
N GLN A 570 -14.24 -19.40 14.46
CA GLN A 570 -14.17 -20.57 13.63
C GLN A 570 -14.80 -20.24 12.29
N GLU A 571 -14.06 -20.49 11.23
CA GLU A 571 -14.56 -20.46 9.87
C GLU A 571 -14.86 -21.89 9.45
N TRP A 572 -16.09 -22.12 9.01
CA TRP A 572 -16.52 -23.39 8.45
C TRP A 572 -16.64 -23.23 6.95
N PHE A 573 -15.90 -24.06 6.23
CA PHE A 573 -16.02 -24.19 4.79
C PHE A 573 -16.84 -25.44 4.51
N ILE A 574 -17.98 -25.24 3.86
CA ILE A 574 -18.85 -26.31 3.39
C ILE A 574 -18.70 -26.37 1.88
N THR A 575 -18.18 -27.50 1.41
CA THR A 575 -17.98 -27.76 -0.02
C THR A 575 -18.71 -29.02 -0.43
N SER A 576 -19.25 -29.02 -1.64
CA SER A 576 -19.71 -30.25 -2.30
C SER A 576 -19.50 -30.11 -3.80
N PRO A 577 -19.06 -31.18 -4.49
CA PRO A 577 -18.92 -31.18 -5.95
C PRO A 577 -20.22 -30.85 -6.69
N GLN A 578 -21.39 -31.06 -6.06
CA GLN A 578 -22.72 -30.90 -6.66
C GLN A 578 -23.51 -29.69 -6.13
N LEU A 579 -22.96 -28.88 -5.22
CA LEU A 579 -23.67 -27.74 -4.64
C LEU A 579 -23.84 -26.63 -5.69
N SER A 580 -25.09 -26.40 -6.12
CA SER A 580 -25.45 -25.29 -7.01
C SER A 580 -25.66 -23.97 -6.26
N MET A 581 -25.57 -22.84 -6.96
CA MET A 581 -25.75 -21.50 -6.37
C MET A 581 -27.12 -21.30 -5.70
N ASP A 582 -28.18 -21.91 -6.23
CA ASP A 582 -29.53 -21.78 -5.67
C ASP A 582 -29.69 -22.63 -4.41
N GLN A 583 -29.10 -23.84 -4.38
CA GLN A 583 -29.02 -24.65 -3.16
C GLN A 583 -28.19 -23.97 -2.07
N ALA A 584 -27.08 -23.31 -2.45
CA ALA A 584 -26.26 -22.56 -1.52
C ALA A 584 -27.02 -21.36 -0.90
N LYS A 585 -27.85 -20.66 -1.68
CA LYS A 585 -28.71 -19.59 -1.16
C LYS A 585 -29.80 -20.10 -0.22
N GLN A 586 -30.38 -21.27 -0.50
CA GLN A 586 -31.34 -21.90 0.40
C GLN A 586 -30.68 -22.29 1.72
N LEU A 587 -29.48 -22.89 1.68
CA LEU A 587 -28.69 -23.17 2.87
C LEU A 587 -28.34 -21.89 3.64
N GLN A 588 -27.93 -20.83 2.95
CA GLN A 588 -27.68 -19.53 3.57
C GLN A 588 -28.92 -19.01 4.30
N GLN A 589 -30.11 -19.06 3.68
CA GLN A 589 -31.36 -18.61 4.32
C GLN A 589 -31.73 -19.41 5.57
N ILE A 590 -31.49 -20.72 5.57
CA ILE A 590 -31.74 -21.57 6.74
C ILE A 590 -30.78 -21.25 7.88
N LEU A 591 -29.53 -20.94 7.54
CA LEU A 591 -28.47 -20.72 8.52
C LEU A 591 -28.39 -19.26 9.01
N ILE A 592 -28.91 -18.28 8.25
CA ILE A 592 -28.78 -16.84 8.58
C ILE A 592 -29.53 -16.44 9.85
N THR A 593 -30.52 -17.24 10.24
CA THR A 593 -31.28 -17.07 11.49
C THR A 593 -30.40 -17.31 12.72
N ASP A 594 -29.46 -18.25 12.62
CA ASP A 594 -28.58 -18.66 13.71
C ASP A 594 -27.17 -18.06 13.59
N TYR A 595 -26.70 -17.78 12.37
CA TYR A 595 -25.36 -17.28 12.09
C TYR A 595 -25.42 -16.01 11.23
N LYS A 596 -24.94 -14.90 11.77
CA LYS A 596 -25.05 -13.57 11.11
C LYS A 596 -24.15 -13.39 9.88
N ASN A 597 -23.06 -14.16 9.77
CA ASN A 597 -22.03 -13.97 8.76
C ASN A 597 -21.84 -15.24 7.93
N ILE A 598 -22.66 -15.38 6.88
CA ILE A 598 -22.59 -16.48 5.92
C ILE A 598 -22.37 -15.91 4.54
N GLU A 599 -21.30 -16.35 3.90
CA GLU A 599 -20.88 -15.90 2.57
C GLU A 599 -20.86 -17.08 1.60
N ILE A 600 -21.28 -16.83 0.37
CA ILE A 600 -21.28 -17.82 -0.71
C ILE A 600 -20.22 -17.41 -1.73
N PHE A 601 -19.32 -18.33 -2.06
CA PHE A 601 -18.22 -18.13 -3.01
C PHE A 601 -18.21 -19.19 -4.11
N ASN A 602 -17.70 -18.83 -5.28
CA ASN A 602 -17.48 -19.81 -6.34
C ASN A 602 -16.12 -20.49 -6.13
N THR A 603 -16.04 -21.80 -6.33
CA THR A 603 -14.77 -22.55 -6.20
C THR A 603 -14.03 -22.70 -7.53
N SER A 604 -14.67 -22.37 -8.65
CA SER A 604 -14.04 -22.36 -9.98
C SER A 604 -14.56 -21.23 -10.85
N ILE A 605 -13.77 -20.83 -11.85
CA ILE A 605 -14.15 -19.78 -12.81
C ILE A 605 -15.17 -20.32 -13.82
N ASN A 606 -15.06 -21.60 -14.21
CA ASN A 606 -15.87 -22.21 -15.28
C ASN A 606 -16.97 -23.18 -14.81
N ASN A 607 -16.83 -23.82 -13.64
CA ASN A 607 -17.85 -24.73 -13.09
C ASN A 607 -18.68 -24.05 -11.99
N ASN A 608 -19.98 -24.36 -11.94
CA ASN A 608 -20.93 -23.86 -10.93
C ASN A 608 -20.76 -24.52 -9.54
N SER A 609 -19.53 -24.92 -9.18
CA SER A 609 -19.25 -25.40 -7.83
C SER A 609 -19.15 -24.22 -6.87
N VAL A 610 -19.82 -24.36 -5.73
CA VAL A 610 -20.02 -23.29 -4.75
C VAL A 610 -19.50 -23.73 -3.38
N LEU A 611 -18.92 -22.79 -2.66
CA LEU A 611 -18.47 -22.92 -1.27
C LEU A 611 -19.32 -22.00 -0.39
N LEU A 612 -19.79 -22.55 0.73
CA LEU A 612 -20.41 -21.79 1.80
C LEU A 612 -19.38 -21.58 2.91
N ARG A 613 -19.11 -20.32 3.25
CA ARG A 613 -18.27 -19.92 4.39
C ARG A 613 -19.17 -19.42 5.51
N ILE A 614 -19.10 -20.07 6.67
CA ILE A 614 -19.82 -19.66 7.88
C ILE A 614 -18.79 -19.15 8.88
N ILE A 615 -19.02 -17.96 9.41
CA ILE A 615 -18.17 -17.33 10.42
C ILE A 615 -18.95 -17.26 11.74
N GLY A 616 -18.42 -17.86 12.80
CA GLY A 616 -19.04 -17.76 14.12
C GLY A 616 -18.08 -18.04 15.29
N GLN A 617 -18.55 -17.67 16.49
CA GLN A 617 -17.93 -18.01 17.77
C GLN A 617 -18.61 -19.28 18.31
N ASP A 618 -17.81 -20.20 18.86
CA ASP A 618 -18.28 -21.41 19.57
C ASP A 618 -19.28 -22.28 18.80
N ILE A 619 -19.11 -22.41 17.48
CA ILE A 619 -19.89 -23.37 16.70
C ILE A 619 -19.34 -24.77 16.99
N THR A 620 -19.99 -25.51 17.88
CA THR A 620 -19.66 -26.93 18.05
C THR A 620 -20.07 -27.70 16.80
N ASN A 621 -19.13 -28.48 16.25
CA ASN A 621 -19.29 -29.36 15.08
C ASN A 621 -20.64 -30.09 15.07
N ASN A 622 -21.04 -30.64 16.23
CA ASN A 622 -22.24 -31.45 16.38
C ASN A 622 -23.56 -30.69 16.17
N VAL A 623 -23.64 -29.39 16.54
CA VAL A 623 -24.86 -28.57 16.40
C VAL A 623 -25.04 -28.11 14.96
N LEU A 624 -23.95 -27.79 14.26
CA LEU A 624 -23.99 -27.45 12.84
C LEU A 624 -24.35 -28.68 12.00
N MET A 625 -23.73 -29.82 12.31
CA MET A 625 -23.99 -31.10 11.64
C MET A 625 -25.42 -31.61 11.84
N ASP A 626 -26.00 -31.50 13.05
CA ASP A 626 -27.39 -31.92 13.31
C ASP A 626 -28.44 -31.03 12.59
N LYS A 627 -28.11 -29.77 12.30
CA LYS A 627 -29.00 -28.87 11.55
C LYS A 627 -28.86 -29.05 10.04
N LEU A 628 -27.64 -29.31 9.56
CA LEU A 628 -27.37 -29.51 8.14
C LEU A 628 -27.76 -30.90 7.64
N SER A 629 -27.66 -31.92 8.49
CA SER A 629 -28.15 -33.28 8.18
C SER A 629 -29.67 -33.34 7.96
N LYS A 630 -30.42 -32.35 8.45
CA LYS A 630 -31.87 -32.20 8.22
C LYS A 630 -32.19 -31.59 6.85
N VAL A 631 -31.19 -31.10 6.11
CA VAL A 631 -31.37 -30.60 4.74
C VAL A 631 -31.09 -31.75 3.75
N ALA A 632 -32.15 -32.42 3.34
CA ALA A 632 -32.17 -33.74 2.69
C ALA A 632 -31.51 -33.88 1.29
N PHE A 633 -30.77 -32.88 0.79
CA PHE A 633 -30.40 -32.81 -0.63
C PHE A 633 -28.92 -33.03 -0.97
N ILE A 634 -28.01 -33.26 -0.02
CA ILE A 634 -26.57 -33.40 -0.32
C ILE A 634 -25.93 -34.48 0.55
N ASN A 635 -25.63 -35.63 -0.05
CA ASN A 635 -25.05 -36.80 0.63
C ASN A 635 -23.53 -36.72 0.85
N GLU A 636 -22.85 -35.74 0.23
CA GLU A 636 -21.39 -35.56 0.32
C GLU A 636 -21.07 -34.08 0.55
N LEU A 637 -21.29 -33.62 1.78
CA LEU A 637 -20.79 -32.33 2.25
C LEU A 637 -19.45 -32.56 2.94
N GLU A 638 -18.39 -31.96 2.39
CA GLU A 638 -17.11 -31.87 3.07
C GLU A 638 -17.10 -30.64 3.97
N PHE A 639 -16.69 -30.86 5.22
CA PHE A 639 -16.62 -29.82 6.23
C PHE A 639 -15.17 -29.59 6.62
N THR A 640 -14.68 -28.39 6.37
CA THR A 640 -13.39 -27.98 6.91
C THR A 640 -13.57 -26.87 7.93
N GLN A 641 -13.11 -27.13 9.15
CA GLN A 641 -13.04 -26.14 10.21
C GLN A 641 -11.68 -25.48 10.20
N LEU A 642 -11.66 -24.15 10.28
CA LEU A 642 -10.46 -23.37 10.45
C LEU A 642 -10.61 -22.49 11.68
N LEU A 643 -9.70 -22.70 12.64
CA LEU A 643 -9.71 -21.98 13.90
C LEU A 643 -8.72 -20.82 13.80
N LYS A 644 -9.25 -19.62 13.62
CA LYS A 644 -8.45 -18.38 13.56
C LYS A 644 -8.29 -17.83 14.96
N ASN A 645 -7.06 -17.58 15.41
CA ASN A 645 -6.79 -16.93 16.69
C ASN A 645 -6.40 -15.46 16.47
N SER A 646 -6.85 -14.57 17.37
CA SER A 646 -6.69 -13.13 17.22
C SER A 646 -5.45 -12.54 17.87
N ASN A 647 -4.64 -13.34 18.58
CA ASN A 647 -3.44 -12.86 19.27
C ASN A 647 -2.43 -12.18 18.32
N GLY A 648 -2.26 -12.71 17.10
CA GLY A 648 -1.40 -12.09 16.08
C GLY A 648 -1.93 -10.71 15.64
N PHE A 649 -3.25 -10.57 15.53
CA PHE A 649 -3.89 -9.32 15.14
C PHE A 649 -3.86 -8.26 16.26
N LEU A 650 -4.02 -8.65 17.54
CA LEU A 650 -3.88 -7.72 18.67
C LEU A 650 -2.45 -7.16 18.78
N ILE A 651 -1.43 -8.00 18.54
CA ILE A 651 -0.04 -7.55 18.47
C ILE A 651 0.14 -6.58 17.28
N GLN A 652 -0.42 -6.90 16.11
CA GLN A 652 -0.40 -6.01 14.94
C GLN A 652 -1.13 -4.69 15.18
N LEU A 653 -2.25 -4.68 15.93
CA LEU A 653 -2.94 -3.47 16.35
C LEU A 653 -2.04 -2.60 17.23
N GLY A 654 -1.37 -3.21 18.22
CA GLY A 654 -0.39 -2.51 19.08
C GLY A 654 0.72 -1.86 18.25
N TRP A 655 1.29 -2.60 17.30
CA TRP A 655 2.29 -2.09 16.35
C TRP A 655 1.75 -1.02 15.40
N SER A 656 0.44 -0.97 15.17
CA SER A 656 -0.19 0.04 14.31
C SER A 656 -0.54 1.35 15.05
N ILE A 657 -0.83 1.28 16.35
CA ILE A 657 -1.11 2.44 17.20
C ILE A 657 0.17 3.19 17.59
N LEU A 658 1.26 2.45 17.84
CA LEU A 658 2.57 3.02 18.21
C LEU A 658 3.08 4.09 17.22
N PRO A 659 2.99 3.91 15.88
CA PRO A 659 3.28 4.94 14.89
C PRO A 659 2.54 6.25 15.12
N ILE A 660 1.25 6.20 15.43
CA ILE A 660 0.42 7.40 15.64
C ILE A 660 0.92 8.16 16.87
N PHE A 661 1.28 7.45 17.94
CA PHE A 661 1.82 8.05 19.16
C PHE A 661 3.21 8.64 18.94
N ALA A 662 4.15 7.86 18.37
CA ALA A 662 5.50 8.32 18.06
C ALA A 662 5.48 9.54 17.12
N PHE A 663 4.58 9.52 16.14
CA PHE A 663 4.41 10.62 15.21
C PHE A 663 3.75 11.85 15.85
N SER A 664 2.86 11.68 16.83
CA SER A 664 2.32 12.80 17.62
C SER A 664 3.44 13.61 18.29
N ILE A 665 4.46 12.94 18.81
CA ILE A 665 5.64 13.57 19.42
C ILE A 665 6.44 14.34 18.36
N LEU A 666 6.67 13.75 17.18
CA LEU A 666 7.37 14.41 16.08
C LEU A 666 6.65 15.69 15.63
N VAL A 667 5.33 15.63 15.43
CA VAL A 667 4.53 16.81 15.06
C VAL A 667 4.55 17.87 16.16
N PHE A 668 4.46 17.45 17.42
CA PHE A 668 4.58 18.36 18.56
C PHE A 668 5.91 19.10 18.56
N LEU A 669 7.04 18.39 18.38
CA LEU A 669 8.36 18.99 18.29
C LEU A 669 8.45 19.94 17.10
N TYR A 670 8.00 19.53 15.92
CA TYR A 670 7.99 20.37 14.72
C TYR A 670 7.22 21.68 14.95
N LEU A 671 5.97 21.59 15.44
CA LEU A 671 5.13 22.76 15.69
C LEU A 671 5.73 23.68 16.76
N THR A 672 6.44 23.10 17.73
CA THR A 672 7.11 23.86 18.79
C THR A 672 8.28 24.67 18.24
N PHE A 673 9.13 24.06 17.40
CA PHE A 673 10.25 24.75 16.75
C PHE A 673 9.81 25.74 15.68
N ARG A 674 8.85 25.36 14.84
CA ARG A 674 8.42 26.17 13.69
C ARG A 674 7.55 27.37 14.09
N TYR A 675 6.66 27.17 15.06
CA TYR A 675 5.68 28.16 15.48
C TYR A 675 5.87 28.50 16.96
N THR A 676 5.25 27.73 17.86
CA THR A 676 5.34 27.90 19.32
C THR A 676 4.94 26.61 20.04
N TRP A 677 5.38 26.43 21.29
CA TRP A 677 4.90 25.33 22.14
C TRP A 677 3.36 25.33 22.31
N VAL A 678 2.74 26.52 22.29
CA VAL A 678 1.27 26.69 22.34
C VAL A 678 0.60 25.93 21.20
N SER A 679 1.10 26.08 19.96
CA SER A 679 0.55 25.34 18.82
C SER A 679 0.76 23.82 18.90
N GLY A 680 1.87 23.39 19.51
CA GLY A 680 2.13 21.97 19.76
C GLY A 680 1.13 21.37 20.76
N VAL A 681 0.88 22.04 21.90
CA VAL A 681 -0.07 21.55 22.91
C VAL A 681 -1.49 21.52 22.37
N VAL A 682 -1.92 22.56 21.64
CA VAL A 682 -3.27 22.57 21.00
C VAL A 682 -3.42 21.40 20.03
N PHE A 683 -2.37 21.06 19.27
CA PHE A 683 -2.40 19.90 18.37
C PHE A 683 -2.62 18.59 19.12
N VAL A 684 -1.83 18.33 20.16
CA VAL A 684 -1.91 17.07 20.92
C VAL A 684 -3.30 16.91 21.55
N VAL A 685 -3.82 17.97 22.17
CA VAL A 685 -5.18 17.96 22.76
C VAL A 685 -6.24 17.74 21.69
N LYS A 686 -6.11 18.39 20.52
CA LYS A 686 -7.03 18.23 19.38
C LYS A 686 -7.03 16.79 18.85
N ALA A 687 -5.85 16.23 18.61
CA ALA A 687 -5.69 14.88 18.09
C ALA A 687 -6.23 13.84 19.08
N PHE A 688 -5.92 13.99 20.37
CA PHE A 688 -6.41 13.10 21.41
C PHE A 688 -7.95 13.13 21.52
N LEU A 689 -8.54 14.32 21.65
CA LEU A 689 -9.99 14.45 21.83
C LEU A 689 -10.79 13.99 20.61
N ILE A 690 -10.34 14.31 19.38
CA ILE A 690 -11.05 13.88 18.18
C ILE A 690 -11.03 12.34 18.06
N ASN A 691 -9.88 11.70 18.29
CA ASN A 691 -9.81 10.24 18.24
C ASN A 691 -10.63 9.57 19.35
N LEU A 692 -10.70 10.18 20.54
CA LEU A 692 -11.58 9.71 21.62
C LEU A 692 -13.05 9.77 21.21
N ILE A 693 -13.50 10.87 20.61
CA ILE A 693 -14.88 11.02 20.09
C ILE A 693 -15.17 9.97 19.02
N LEU A 694 -14.25 9.77 18.07
CA LEU A 694 -14.42 8.76 17.02
C LEU A 694 -14.59 7.36 17.63
N THR A 695 -13.75 7.00 18.58
CA THR A 695 -13.80 5.70 19.28
C THR A 695 -15.11 5.54 20.06
N ALA A 696 -15.52 6.57 20.81
CA ALA A 696 -16.76 6.55 21.58
C ALA A 696 -18.00 6.39 20.68
N LEU A 697 -18.02 7.04 19.51
CA LEU A 697 -19.11 6.92 18.56
C LEU A 697 -19.17 5.53 17.92
N LEU A 698 -18.03 4.89 17.64
CA LEU A 698 -18.01 3.51 17.14
C LEU A 698 -18.67 2.54 18.13
N ILE A 699 -18.37 2.70 19.42
CA ILE A 699 -18.97 1.91 20.50
C ILE A 699 -20.46 2.22 20.61
N ALA A 700 -20.85 3.50 20.61
CA ALA A 700 -22.24 3.91 20.75
C ALA A 700 -23.14 3.38 19.62
N PHE A 701 -22.64 3.37 18.38
CA PHE A 701 -23.35 2.83 17.22
C PHE A 701 -23.15 1.32 17.00
N LYS A 702 -22.37 0.64 17.87
CA LYS A 702 -22.01 -0.78 17.74
C LYS A 702 -21.48 -1.13 16.34
N LEU A 703 -20.68 -0.23 15.76
CA LEU A 703 -20.08 -0.45 14.45
C LEU A 703 -18.93 -1.45 14.58
N PRO A 704 -18.82 -2.43 13.68
CA PRO A 704 -17.89 -3.52 13.90
C PRO A 704 -16.44 -3.07 13.79
N PHE A 705 -15.65 -3.33 14.83
CA PHE A 705 -14.23 -2.97 14.77
C PHE A 705 -13.52 -3.94 13.82
N ASN A 706 -12.98 -3.49 12.69
CA ASN A 706 -12.30 -4.35 11.71
C ASN A 706 -10.88 -3.86 11.41
N SER A 707 -10.13 -4.63 10.62
CA SER A 707 -8.77 -4.27 10.18
C SER A 707 -8.68 -2.92 9.43
N ASN A 708 -9.75 -2.50 8.76
CA ASN A 708 -9.80 -1.21 8.08
C ASN A 708 -9.81 -0.02 9.05
N ILE A 709 -10.21 -0.17 10.31
CA ILE A 709 -10.29 0.96 11.24
C ILE A 709 -8.93 1.62 11.49
N ILE A 710 -7.84 0.85 11.52
CA ILE A 710 -6.48 1.40 11.65
C ILE A 710 -6.20 2.39 10.52
N SER A 711 -6.50 1.97 9.29
CA SER A 711 -6.37 2.77 8.07
C SER A 711 -7.19 4.05 8.16
N VAL A 712 -8.37 3.99 8.76
CA VAL A 712 -9.22 5.16 8.92
C VAL A 712 -8.68 6.11 9.99
N TYR A 713 -8.20 5.61 11.12
CA TYR A 713 -7.51 6.46 12.11
C TYR A 713 -6.31 7.18 11.49
N PHE A 714 -5.54 6.52 10.63
CA PHE A 714 -4.46 7.15 9.90
C PHE A 714 -4.95 8.28 8.98
N ILE A 715 -6.01 8.03 8.20
CA ILE A 715 -6.66 9.04 7.34
C ILE A 715 -7.17 10.23 8.17
N SER A 716 -7.84 9.95 9.28
CA SER A 716 -8.34 10.97 10.20
C SER A 716 -7.20 11.79 10.79
N TYR A 717 -6.10 11.15 11.14
CA TYR A 717 -4.91 11.82 11.67
C TYR A 717 -4.28 12.78 10.65
N ALA A 718 -4.16 12.34 9.38
CA ALA A 718 -3.67 13.18 8.28
C ALA A 718 -4.57 14.43 8.06
N LEU A 719 -5.89 14.29 8.17
CA LEU A 719 -6.83 15.42 8.11
C LEU A 719 -6.68 16.38 9.29
N ILE A 720 -6.51 15.85 10.51
CA ILE A 720 -6.32 16.66 11.73
C ILE A 720 -5.04 17.50 11.60
N ILE A 721 -3.92 16.90 11.19
CA ILE A 721 -2.64 17.59 10.95
C ILE A 721 -2.81 18.70 9.93
N THR A 722 -3.35 18.37 8.75
CA THR A 722 -3.50 19.31 7.64
C THR A 722 -4.31 20.52 8.09
N ASN A 723 -5.43 20.29 8.76
CA ASN A 723 -6.27 21.35 9.26
C ASN A 723 -5.58 22.18 10.36
N HIS A 724 -4.84 21.54 11.27
CA HIS A 724 -4.14 22.22 12.37
C HIS A 724 -2.95 23.08 11.90
N LEU A 725 -2.18 22.63 10.92
CA LEU A 725 -1.11 23.42 10.31
C LEU A 725 -1.65 24.63 9.57
N LEU A 726 -2.75 24.47 8.83
CA LEU A 726 -3.43 25.59 8.18
C LEU A 726 -3.93 26.63 9.19
N SER A 727 -4.49 26.20 10.33
CA SER A 727 -4.91 27.14 11.39
C SER A 727 -3.72 27.81 12.06
N THR A 728 -2.68 27.04 12.38
CA THR A 728 -1.50 27.57 13.08
C THR A 728 -0.75 28.58 12.22
N GLY A 729 -0.57 28.30 10.92
CA GLY A 729 0.03 29.25 9.99
C GLY A 729 -0.81 30.52 9.79
N GLU A 730 -2.14 30.43 9.84
CA GLU A 730 -3.03 31.61 9.82
C GLU A 730 -2.86 32.46 11.09
N ILE A 731 -2.89 31.84 12.27
CA ILE A 731 -2.68 32.52 13.56
C ILE A 731 -1.30 33.17 13.61
N HIS A 732 -0.25 32.42 13.26
CA HIS A 732 1.12 32.93 13.23
C HIS A 732 1.22 34.17 12.34
N SER A 733 0.60 34.17 11.16
CA SER A 733 0.62 35.33 10.27
C SER A 733 -0.10 36.57 10.82
N LEU A 734 -1.09 36.39 11.70
CA LEU A 734 -1.79 37.50 12.38
C LEU A 734 -0.97 38.04 13.56
N VAL A 735 -0.34 37.15 14.33
CA VAL A 735 0.51 37.54 15.46
C VAL A 735 1.76 38.27 14.98
N HIS A 736 2.38 37.80 13.89
CA HIS A 736 3.62 38.37 13.34
C HIS A 736 3.39 39.62 12.49
N SER A 737 2.17 39.86 11.97
CA SER A 737 1.88 41.11 11.25
C SER A 737 1.83 42.32 12.19
N ASP A 738 1.57 42.08 13.47
CA ASP A 738 1.31 43.12 14.47
C ASP A 738 2.54 43.38 15.37
N THR A 739 3.61 42.59 15.26
CA THR A 739 4.80 42.69 16.12
C THR A 739 6.09 42.86 15.32
N LYS A 740 6.61 44.09 15.31
CA LYS A 740 7.94 44.41 14.77
C LYS A 740 9.07 44.30 15.80
N LEU A 741 8.77 43.92 17.05
CA LEU A 741 9.73 43.88 18.17
C LEU A 741 9.64 42.54 18.92
N ASN A 742 10.77 41.85 19.07
CA ASN A 742 10.87 40.55 19.75
C ASN A 742 10.40 40.57 21.22
N ASN A 743 10.42 41.74 21.87
CA ASN A 743 10.04 41.91 23.28
C ASN A 743 8.60 42.38 23.51
N TYR A 744 7.75 42.48 22.48
CA TYR A 744 6.35 42.88 22.67
C TYR A 744 5.56 41.88 23.55
N ILE A 745 4.80 42.40 24.51
CA ILE A 745 3.86 41.64 25.34
C ILE A 745 2.46 42.05 24.91
N PHE A 746 1.68 41.09 24.38
CA PHE A 746 0.30 41.37 23.99
C PHE A 746 -0.59 41.55 25.20
N THR A 747 -1.44 42.56 25.15
CA THR A 747 -2.51 42.78 26.14
C THR A 747 -3.63 41.76 25.96
N ASP A 748 -4.43 41.57 27.00
CA ASP A 748 -5.55 40.62 26.98
C ASP A 748 -6.61 40.95 25.93
N ASP A 749 -6.78 42.24 25.59
CA ASP A 749 -7.73 42.70 24.57
C ASP A 749 -7.20 42.47 23.14
N GLU A 750 -5.91 42.64 22.91
CA GLU A 750 -5.28 42.30 21.62
C GLU A 750 -5.37 40.81 21.33
N ILE A 751 -5.10 39.97 22.34
CA ILE A 751 -5.23 38.51 22.21
C ILE A 751 -6.68 38.13 21.87
N GLN A 752 -7.67 38.79 22.48
CA GLN A 752 -9.07 38.59 22.16
C GLN A 752 -9.42 39.07 20.74
N GLY A 753 -8.91 40.24 20.33
CA GLY A 753 -9.09 40.78 18.99
C GLY A 753 -8.56 39.85 17.90
N ILE A 754 -7.33 39.35 18.06
CA ILE A 754 -6.71 38.35 17.17
C ILE A 754 -7.60 37.11 17.09
N ASN A 755 -8.09 36.62 18.22
CA ASN A 755 -8.91 35.42 18.26
C ASN A 755 -10.30 35.60 17.60
N VAL A 756 -10.93 36.77 17.73
CA VAL A 756 -12.20 37.08 17.05
C VAL A 756 -12.00 37.05 15.53
N ILE A 757 -10.95 37.71 15.04
CA ILE A 757 -10.59 37.74 13.62
C ILE A 757 -10.29 36.32 13.12
N TYR A 758 -9.50 35.55 13.87
CA TYR A 758 -9.18 34.16 13.56
C TYR A 758 -10.44 33.29 13.51
N SER A 759 -11.23 33.27 14.58
CA SER A 759 -12.45 32.44 14.70
C SER A 759 -13.43 32.70 13.58
N ARG A 760 -13.66 33.98 13.25
CA ARG A 760 -14.59 34.38 12.20
C ARG A 760 -14.12 33.95 10.80
N ASN A 761 -12.83 34.12 10.52
CA ASN A 761 -12.24 33.71 9.25
C ASN A 761 -12.20 32.18 9.11
N ARG A 762 -12.01 31.46 10.22
CA ARG A 762 -11.90 30.00 10.24
C ARG A 762 -13.25 29.30 10.19
N PHE A 763 -14.28 29.81 10.87
CA PHE A 763 -15.59 29.15 10.94
C PHE A 763 -16.20 28.91 9.55
N LYS A 764 -16.20 29.92 8.67
CA LYS A 764 -16.66 29.76 7.28
C LYS A 764 -15.92 28.64 6.56
N ASN A 765 -14.60 28.53 6.79
CA ASN A 765 -13.79 27.50 6.16
C ASN A 765 -14.10 26.10 6.67
N LEU A 766 -14.29 25.96 7.98
CA LEU A 766 -14.62 24.68 8.60
C LEU A 766 -16.00 24.19 8.16
N VAL A 767 -16.99 25.08 8.05
CA VAL A 767 -18.31 24.74 7.49
C VAL A 767 -18.18 24.25 6.05
N PHE A 768 -17.37 24.92 5.22
CA PHE A 768 -17.12 24.47 3.85
C PHE A 768 -16.41 23.10 3.79
N ILE A 769 -15.42 22.86 4.65
CA ILE A 769 -14.73 21.56 4.72
C ILE A 769 -15.71 20.48 5.20
N CYS A 770 -16.55 20.76 6.20
CA CYS A 770 -17.54 19.82 6.71
C CYS A 770 -18.63 19.49 5.68
N LEU A 771 -19.14 20.51 4.99
CA LEU A 771 -20.12 20.34 3.91
C LEU A 771 -19.50 19.56 2.76
N PHE A 772 -18.22 19.80 2.47
CA PHE A 772 -17.47 19.03 1.49
C PHE A 772 -17.30 17.57 1.89
N THR A 773 -16.87 17.27 3.12
CA THR A 773 -16.77 15.88 3.62
C THR A 773 -18.12 15.17 3.61
N LEU A 774 -19.21 15.89 3.93
CA LEU A 774 -20.57 15.35 3.88
C LEU A 774 -20.99 15.01 2.45
N LEU A 775 -20.83 15.94 1.50
CA LEU A 775 -21.17 15.72 0.10
C LEU A 775 -20.33 14.62 -0.56
N MET A 776 -19.10 14.41 -0.10
CA MET A 776 -18.24 13.30 -0.53
C MET A 776 -18.72 11.95 0.03
N SER A 777 -19.24 11.94 1.25
CA SER A 777 -19.65 10.73 1.94
C SER A 777 -21.00 10.19 1.43
N ILE A 778 -21.90 11.05 0.94
CA ILE A 778 -23.22 10.64 0.43
C ILE A 778 -23.10 9.63 -0.74
N PRO A 779 -22.34 9.92 -1.83
CA PRO A 779 -22.12 8.95 -2.89
C PRO A 779 -21.49 7.66 -2.38
N LEU A 780 -20.56 7.72 -1.43
CA LEU A 780 -19.92 6.52 -0.88
C LEU A 780 -20.92 5.63 -0.12
N LEU A 781 -21.80 6.23 0.68
CA LEU A 781 -22.85 5.50 1.41
C LEU A 781 -23.89 4.88 0.46
N ALA A 782 -24.23 5.55 -0.63
CA ALA A 782 -25.15 5.01 -1.64
C ALA A 782 -24.62 3.72 -2.32
N PHE A 783 -23.33 3.43 -2.20
CA PHE A 783 -22.68 2.22 -2.70
C PHE A 783 -22.05 1.39 -1.58
N ALA A 784 -22.70 1.33 -0.41
CA ALA A 784 -22.28 0.59 0.78
C ALA A 784 -21.95 -0.90 0.54
N ASN A 785 -22.43 -1.51 -0.55
CA ASN A 785 -22.06 -2.90 -0.90
C ASN A 785 -20.61 -3.04 -1.41
N THR A 786 -19.94 -1.92 -1.73
CA THR A 786 -18.57 -1.89 -2.26
C THR A 786 -17.57 -1.29 -1.26
N PHE A 787 -18.05 -0.47 -0.33
CA PHE A 787 -17.23 0.20 0.68
C PHE A 787 -17.64 -0.21 2.07
N ASP A 788 -16.66 -0.37 2.94
CA ASP A 788 -16.93 -0.50 4.37
C ASP A 788 -17.62 0.77 4.90
N ILE A 789 -18.87 0.62 5.31
CA ILE A 789 -19.72 1.69 5.86
C ILE A 789 -18.99 2.39 7.01
N ASN A 790 -18.23 1.65 7.82
CA ASN A 790 -17.50 2.20 8.96
C ASN A 790 -16.47 3.22 8.52
N THR A 791 -15.76 2.93 7.44
CA THR A 791 -14.74 3.83 6.87
C THR A 791 -15.38 5.14 6.40
N VAL A 792 -16.53 5.07 5.74
CA VAL A 792 -17.24 6.24 5.23
C VAL A 792 -17.80 7.09 6.37
N LEU A 793 -18.42 6.45 7.37
CA LEU A 793 -18.98 7.13 8.54
C LEU A 793 -17.88 7.82 9.36
N GLN A 794 -16.76 7.16 9.61
CA GLN A 794 -15.65 7.74 10.36
C GLN A 794 -15.02 8.95 9.64
N LEU A 795 -14.91 8.93 8.31
CA LEU A 795 -14.44 10.09 7.55
C LEU A 795 -15.38 11.30 7.76
N LEU A 796 -16.69 11.07 7.69
CA LEU A 796 -17.72 12.10 7.94
C LEU A 796 -17.63 12.63 9.37
N LEU A 797 -17.53 11.73 10.35
CA LEU A 797 -17.44 12.07 11.77
C LEU A 797 -16.14 12.82 12.08
N THR A 798 -15.04 12.53 11.38
CA THR A 798 -13.77 13.26 11.53
C THR A 798 -13.94 14.71 11.09
N GLY A 799 -14.55 14.94 9.93
CA GLY A 799 -14.84 16.30 9.43
C GLY A 799 -15.72 17.10 10.39
N ALA A 800 -16.78 16.47 10.92
CA ALA A 800 -17.66 17.08 11.92
C ALA A 800 -16.93 17.37 13.24
N SER A 801 -16.12 16.42 13.73
CA SER A 801 -15.36 16.57 14.98
C SER A 801 -14.32 17.68 14.89
N ILE A 802 -13.67 17.85 13.73
CA ILE A 802 -12.76 18.97 13.46
C ILE A 802 -13.51 20.31 13.56
N LEU A 803 -14.69 20.42 12.94
CA LEU A 803 -15.52 21.63 13.00
C LEU A 803 -15.91 21.96 14.45
N LEU A 804 -16.39 20.97 15.20
CA LEU A 804 -16.78 21.13 16.60
C LEU A 804 -15.59 21.55 17.47
N PHE A 805 -14.45 20.86 17.35
CA PHE A 805 -13.27 21.19 18.14
C PHE A 805 -12.78 22.62 17.88
N ASP A 806 -12.57 23.00 16.61
CA ASP A 806 -11.98 24.30 16.29
C ASP A 806 -12.95 25.46 16.59
N SER A 807 -14.26 25.24 16.46
CA SER A 807 -15.27 26.26 16.74
C SER A 807 -15.53 26.46 18.24
N LEU A 808 -15.47 25.38 19.04
CA LEU A 808 -15.84 25.42 20.46
C LEU A 808 -14.63 25.49 21.41
N ILE A 809 -13.57 24.72 21.16
CA ILE A 809 -12.47 24.47 22.11
C ILE A 809 -11.17 25.11 21.65
N GLY A 810 -10.74 24.84 20.41
CA GLY A 810 -9.40 25.16 19.92
C GLY A 810 -9.03 26.63 20.07
N SER A 811 -9.97 27.52 19.76
CA SER A 811 -9.83 28.98 19.92
C SER A 811 -9.57 29.40 21.38
N ARG A 812 -10.28 28.82 22.35
CA ARG A 812 -10.13 29.16 23.78
C ARG A 812 -8.89 28.54 24.39
N LEU A 813 -8.63 27.27 24.05
CA LEU A 813 -7.41 26.58 24.46
C LEU A 813 -6.19 27.38 24.00
N TRP A 814 -6.21 27.88 22.75
CA TRP A 814 -5.17 28.75 22.23
C TRP A 814 -5.05 30.06 23.03
N ILE A 815 -6.14 30.79 23.31
CA ILE A 815 -6.09 32.02 24.11
C ILE A 815 -5.49 31.75 25.48
N TRP A 816 -5.97 30.71 26.18
CA TRP A 816 -5.53 30.38 27.53
C TRP A 816 -4.02 30.09 27.57
N LEU A 817 -3.54 29.23 26.66
CA LEU A 817 -2.13 28.90 26.53
C LEU A 817 -1.28 30.11 26.09
N PHE A 818 -1.80 30.97 25.21
CA PHE A 818 -1.09 32.16 24.73
C PHE A 818 -0.99 33.24 25.82
N LYS A 819 -2.03 33.43 26.64
CA LYS A 819 -1.98 34.27 27.84
C LYS A 819 -0.95 33.73 28.84
N LEU A 820 -0.92 32.41 29.05
CA LEU A 820 0.07 31.77 29.92
C LEU A 820 1.50 31.99 29.41
N LYS A 821 1.72 31.87 28.09
CA LYS A 821 2.99 32.21 27.45
C LYS A 821 3.38 33.67 27.70
N ASN A 822 2.46 34.62 27.53
CA ASN A 822 2.74 36.05 27.73
C ASN A 822 2.98 36.40 29.19
N LYS A 823 2.25 35.81 30.15
CA LYS A 823 2.53 35.96 31.59
C LYS A 823 3.93 35.47 31.96
N ASN A 824 4.33 34.32 31.41
CA ASN A 824 5.69 33.80 31.63
C ASN A 824 6.75 34.68 30.99
N LYS A 825 6.47 35.28 29.82
CA LYS A 825 7.36 36.25 29.18
C LYS A 825 7.49 37.52 30.02
N GLN A 826 6.38 38.04 30.52
CA GLN A 826 6.33 39.20 31.41
C GLN A 826 7.15 38.94 32.68
N LYS A 827 6.92 37.80 33.36
CA LYS A 827 7.70 37.39 34.54
C LYS A 827 9.20 37.31 34.24
N ARG A 828 9.61 36.83 33.05
CA ARG A 828 11.03 36.76 32.66
C ARG A 828 11.65 38.14 32.43
N ILE A 829 10.88 39.09 31.88
CA ILE A 829 11.31 40.48 31.69
C ILE A 829 11.44 41.16 33.06
N GLU A 830 10.43 41.00 33.94
CA GLU A 830 10.42 41.57 35.29
C GLU A 830 11.53 40.99 36.18
N THR A 831 11.89 39.72 36.00
CA THR A 831 12.96 39.04 36.76
C THR A 831 14.36 39.22 36.17
N TYR A 832 14.52 40.03 35.12
CA TYR A 832 15.80 40.25 34.43
C TYR A 832 16.50 38.95 34.01
N TYR A 833 15.73 37.88 33.73
CA TYR A 833 16.27 36.54 33.48
C TYR A 833 17.25 36.50 32.29
N TRP A 834 17.12 37.44 31.34
CA TRP A 834 17.97 37.57 30.14
C TRP A 834 19.00 38.69 30.21
N ASN A 835 19.25 39.28 31.39
CA ASN A 835 20.22 40.36 31.52
C ASN A 835 21.65 39.81 31.49
N SER A 836 22.08 39.26 30.34
CA SER A 836 23.49 39.24 30.00
C SER A 836 23.92 40.68 29.78
N SER A 837 24.97 41.12 30.44
CA SER A 837 25.49 42.49 30.55
C SER A 837 25.97 43.14 29.23
N LYS A 838 25.23 43.00 28.14
CA LYS A 838 25.40 43.76 26.90
C LYS A 838 24.11 44.53 26.65
N LEU A 839 24.22 45.84 26.60
CA LEU A 839 23.19 46.75 26.11
C LEU A 839 22.75 46.26 24.72
N GLU A 840 21.61 45.60 24.63
CA GLU A 840 20.92 45.40 23.34
C GLU A 840 20.47 46.79 22.88
N GLU A 841 21.00 47.22 21.74
CA GLU A 841 20.62 48.45 21.07
C GLU A 841 19.09 48.47 20.90
N GLN A 842 18.42 49.49 21.43
CA GLN A 842 16.98 49.64 21.23
C GLN A 842 16.71 49.79 19.73
N GLU A 843 15.99 48.83 19.15
CA GLU A 843 15.54 48.95 17.77
C GLU A 843 14.39 49.97 17.67
N PHE A 844 14.68 51.13 17.09
CA PHE A 844 13.69 52.15 16.77
C PHE A 844 13.10 51.87 15.39
N LEU A 845 11.77 51.82 15.35
CA LEU A 845 11.01 51.58 14.13
C LEU A 845 11.36 52.64 13.07
N SER A 846 11.98 52.23 11.97
CA SER A 846 12.45 53.05 10.84
C SER A 846 13.84 53.70 10.97
N ILE A 847 14.60 53.45 12.04
CA ILE A 847 15.95 54.00 12.22
C ILE A 847 17.03 52.91 12.09
N ASN A 848 16.86 51.75 12.74
CA ASN A 848 17.84 50.64 12.71
C ASN A 848 17.21 49.26 12.42
N ASN A 849 15.96 49.19 11.98
CA ASN A 849 15.32 47.95 11.53
C ASN A 849 15.44 47.79 10.01
N PHE A 850 16.44 47.02 9.55
CA PHE A 850 16.76 46.82 8.12
C PHE A 850 16.00 45.66 7.45
N ASN A 851 15.09 44.97 8.15
CA ASN A 851 14.28 43.91 7.55
C ASN A 851 13.02 44.51 6.89
N LYS A 852 13.18 44.97 5.64
CA LYS A 852 12.07 45.38 4.74
C LYS A 852 11.94 44.46 3.54
#